data_AF-A0AAJ0DXP7-F1
#
_entry.id   AF-A0AAJ0DXP7-F1
#
_cell.length_a   1.000
_cell.length_b   1.000
_cell.length_c   1.000
_cell.angle_alpha   90.00
_cell.angle_beta   90.00
_cell.angle_gamma   90.00
#
_symmetry.space_group_name_H-M   'P 1'
#
loop_
_entity.id
_entity.type
_entity.pdbx_description
1 polymer ?
#
loop_
_entity_poly.entity_id
_entity_poly.type
_entity_poly.pdbx_seq_one_letter_code
_entity_poly.pdbx_strand_id
1 'polypeptide(L)'
;MSRQAPLRVAVVGTGLAGLSTAYLLQNDEQQRYAVTLFEQAESLSFDSASVAIREESSGSIERIDLPMRALAGGYYPNVMRMYDHLGIPYHPIRFLFSFAKSLPARKPDTIASGKNQATLDGASGVPGEYFVHASNLHQVPPWPGNRGILAHFVEILCLIICQFWFTVACFMVHPLTEGSDGGETFGDYLRRIWLPRRYATHYLLPLISSVSTCTHAELLAFPASDVVEYKKRSHGQQHYTVCGGVHQVEGRLAKEMKDVRLGACVAEVASTADGRVRLRWQSTANAAGQILDDVFDRVILAVSPDVAGKIYQPLRDILEPLPTIRVESSVLRPLDAKPSQSFTLMEDEGRHPKACSHHRGNVMPPQIICLRTDFSAKEAARTEALHTMPGGTVVSTCPLNVQADAKRVLRTARFTRTLRTCQSRAVIRKIMGEDRNLDKKNDQTAGMGDWTNGQDNVWLTGAWCWDGMVLLEGGHGFILIHTMTLPIDAVPDFWKGVLLGATGCTFIILIVTLAFTVTFLRRKDVYDNDHWKLNLKVPFTTMWMNMGYWTSADNLRITDFETACRNLLLEVLKEAQICEDVVRSSAISILDLGVGCGDQSLELALLINERGVTSYRYVGLTLNESQYRLASNRAQLQAQKLKLEDGSVEVFCADAANPDTWGAHVKSAIRSLKEDSADQQRWVLALDSLYHFYPSRKPIFNYAAQTLDASFMAFDLILSDGASLRQRFLVNLIGLAMGCPAAAFVTLSDYKKQLLDAGYDEDDIHFKDITEHVFSGLVSYIKSQSEALRPFGISAVKFKVAAMVFDWFAESNAMRGTIVIARKRSETQGEASDMKGRAK
;
A
#
# COMPACT_ATOMS: atom_id res chain seq x y z
N MET A 1 20.16 44.70 16.86
CA MET A 1 21.12 43.59 16.71
C MET A 1 21.63 43.61 15.27
N SER A 2 22.93 43.79 15.05
CA SER A 2 23.53 43.73 13.72
C SER A 2 23.33 42.33 13.14
N ARG A 3 22.72 42.20 11.95
CA ARG A 3 22.65 40.92 11.23
C ARG A 3 24.08 40.43 11.00
N GLN A 4 24.41 39.27 11.58
CA GLN A 4 25.69 38.60 11.37
C GLN A 4 25.84 38.27 9.88
N ALA A 5 27.04 38.40 9.32
CA ALA A 5 27.27 38.09 7.91
C ALA A 5 26.93 36.61 7.63
N PRO A 6 26.33 36.29 6.47
CA PRO A 6 25.97 34.92 6.13
C PRO A 6 27.22 34.04 6.01
N LEU A 7 27.12 32.80 6.49
CA LEU A 7 28.17 31.79 6.39
C LEU A 7 28.34 31.37 4.93
N ARG A 8 29.58 31.38 4.43
CA ARG A 8 29.90 30.94 3.08
C ARG A 8 29.97 29.42 3.04
N VAL A 9 29.13 28.80 2.21
CA VAL A 9 29.02 27.35 2.07
C VAL A 9 29.31 26.95 0.62
N ALA A 10 30.28 26.08 0.39
CA ALA A 10 30.49 25.46 -0.91
C ALA A 10 29.74 24.12 -0.98
N VAL A 11 29.07 23.86 -2.09
CA VAL A 11 28.47 22.56 -2.42
C VAL A 11 29.14 22.02 -3.67
N VAL A 12 29.83 20.88 -3.54
CA VAL A 12 30.60 20.25 -4.63
C VAL A 12 29.78 19.13 -5.24
N GLY A 13 29.41 19.28 -6.51
CA GLY A 13 28.57 18.33 -7.26
C GLY A 13 27.11 18.80 -7.37
N THR A 14 26.58 18.81 -8.59
CA THR A 14 25.22 19.29 -8.89
C THR A 14 24.22 18.18 -9.22
N GLY A 15 24.43 16.98 -8.69
CA GLY A 15 23.41 15.94 -8.71
C GLY A 15 22.21 16.31 -7.81
N LEU A 16 21.19 15.44 -7.77
CA LEU A 16 19.95 15.69 -7.00
C LEU A 16 20.22 16.09 -5.54
N ALA A 17 21.12 15.39 -4.86
CA ALA A 17 21.45 15.66 -3.46
C ALA A 17 22.16 17.02 -3.28
N GLY A 18 23.08 17.38 -4.18
CA GLY A 18 23.79 18.66 -4.14
C GLY A 18 22.86 19.84 -4.41
N LEU A 19 22.06 19.75 -5.48
CA LEU A 19 21.07 20.77 -5.83
C LEU A 19 20.00 20.94 -4.74
N SER A 20 19.51 19.84 -4.17
CA SER A 20 18.52 19.90 -3.08
C SER A 20 19.12 20.52 -1.82
N THR A 21 20.38 20.18 -1.50
CA THR A 21 21.08 20.78 -0.35
C THR A 21 21.30 22.28 -0.55
N ALA A 22 21.76 22.68 -1.73
CA ALA A 22 21.94 24.09 -2.06
C ALA A 22 20.60 24.85 -2.04
N TYR A 23 19.53 24.25 -2.57
CA TYR A 23 18.18 24.81 -2.54
C TYR A 23 17.72 25.11 -1.12
N LEU A 24 17.89 24.17 -0.20
CA LEU A 24 17.48 24.34 1.20
C LEU A 24 18.32 25.40 1.93
N LEU A 25 19.64 25.43 1.70
CA LEU A 25 20.52 26.41 2.35
C LEU A 25 20.27 27.84 1.84
N GLN A 26 20.06 28.00 0.53
CA GLN A 26 19.76 29.28 -0.11
C GLN A 26 18.40 29.84 0.35
N ASN A 27 17.41 28.96 0.52
CA ASN A 27 16.05 29.30 0.94
C ASN A 27 15.85 29.23 2.46
N ASP A 28 16.92 29.18 3.25
CA ASP A 28 16.84 29.30 4.72
C ASP A 28 16.14 30.62 5.09
N GLU A 29 15.05 30.54 5.87
CA GLU A 29 14.21 31.71 6.21
C GLU A 29 15.01 32.81 6.94
N GLN A 30 16.04 32.41 7.69
CA GLN A 30 16.93 33.31 8.42
C GLN A 30 18.06 33.87 7.54
N GLN A 31 18.18 33.42 6.28
CA GLN A 31 19.21 33.82 5.32
C GLN A 31 20.62 33.68 5.89
N ARG A 32 20.87 32.57 6.60
CA ARG A 32 22.15 32.33 7.30
C ARG A 32 23.31 31.95 6.39
N TYR A 33 23.03 31.54 5.15
CA TYR A 33 24.02 30.92 4.27
C TYR A 33 24.15 31.65 2.94
N ALA A 34 25.38 31.79 2.46
CA ALA A 34 25.74 32.21 1.12
C ALA A 34 26.34 31.02 0.38
N VAL A 35 25.58 30.45 -0.56
CA VAL A 35 25.91 29.17 -1.21
C VAL A 35 26.64 29.39 -2.53
N THR A 36 27.74 28.66 -2.74
CA THR A 36 28.45 28.54 -4.02
C THR A 36 28.43 27.09 -4.48
N LEU A 37 27.92 26.84 -5.69
CA LEU A 37 27.90 25.50 -6.31
C LEU A 37 29.12 25.31 -7.20
N PHE A 38 29.77 24.13 -7.10
CA PHE A 38 30.87 23.72 -7.97
C PHE A 38 30.47 22.48 -8.77
N GLU A 39 30.63 22.56 -10.10
CA GLU A 39 30.37 21.46 -11.03
C GLU A 39 31.51 21.34 -12.03
N GLN A 40 32.05 20.13 -12.20
CA GLN A 40 33.17 19.89 -13.13
C GLN A 40 32.72 19.96 -14.60
N ALA A 41 31.45 19.65 -14.88
CA ALA A 41 30.87 19.72 -16.21
C ALA A 41 30.49 21.15 -16.61
N GLU A 42 30.34 21.39 -17.92
CA GLU A 42 29.89 22.68 -18.47
C GLU A 42 28.38 22.93 -18.30
N SER A 43 27.67 21.98 -17.71
CA SER A 43 26.25 22.04 -17.36
C SER A 43 26.03 21.42 -15.98
N LEU A 44 24.87 21.69 -15.38
CA LEU A 44 24.43 20.95 -14.19
C LEU A 44 24.29 19.46 -14.54
N SER A 45 24.47 18.60 -13.53
CA SER A 45 24.67 17.15 -13.74
C SER A 45 23.44 16.27 -13.48
N PHE A 46 22.35 16.81 -12.92
CA PHE A 46 21.17 15.98 -12.63
C PHE A 46 20.43 15.57 -13.91
N ASP A 47 20.31 16.49 -14.88
CA ASP A 47 19.69 16.25 -16.18
C ASP A 47 20.70 15.96 -17.32
N SER A 48 22.01 16.03 -17.06
CA SER A 48 23.04 15.92 -18.11
C SER A 48 23.06 14.59 -18.88
N ALA A 49 22.41 13.56 -18.34
CA ALA A 49 22.28 12.25 -18.97
C ALA A 49 21.00 12.10 -19.81
N SER A 50 20.09 13.07 -19.79
CA SER A 50 18.80 12.99 -20.48
C SER A 50 18.89 13.57 -21.91
N VAL A 51 18.07 13.07 -22.83
CA VAL A 51 18.04 13.52 -24.24
C VAL A 51 16.64 13.77 -24.77
N ALA A 52 16.49 14.78 -25.64
CA ALA A 52 15.27 15.03 -26.39
C ALA A 52 15.41 14.45 -27.80
N ILE A 53 14.46 13.64 -28.22
CA ILE A 53 14.46 12.97 -29.53
C ILE A 53 13.21 13.37 -30.29
N ARG A 54 13.41 13.82 -31.53
CA ARG A 54 12.33 14.04 -32.49
C ARG A 54 12.21 12.84 -33.41
N GLU A 55 11.00 12.30 -33.55
CA GLU A 55 10.67 11.40 -34.66
C GLU A 55 10.18 12.25 -35.84
N GLU A 56 10.90 12.25 -36.95
CA GLU A 56 10.63 13.17 -38.07
C GLU A 56 9.31 12.88 -38.78
N SER A 57 8.90 11.61 -38.85
CA SER A 57 7.67 11.19 -39.53
C SER A 57 6.41 11.67 -38.80
N SER A 58 6.41 11.62 -37.46
CA SER A 58 5.28 12.08 -36.63
C SER A 58 5.43 13.52 -36.16
N GLY A 59 6.64 14.09 -36.25
CA GLY A 59 7.00 15.38 -35.67
C GLY A 59 6.99 15.40 -34.14
N SER A 60 6.78 14.24 -33.49
CA SER A 60 6.69 14.13 -32.03
C SER A 60 8.08 14.30 -31.39
N ILE A 61 8.10 14.95 -30.23
CA ILE A 61 9.32 15.15 -29.44
C ILE A 61 9.12 14.45 -28.10
N GLU A 62 10.05 13.56 -27.76
CA GLU A 62 10.05 12.82 -26.51
C GLU A 62 11.34 13.10 -25.74
N ARG A 63 11.21 13.47 -24.44
CA ARG A 63 12.34 13.58 -23.53
C ARG A 63 12.55 12.23 -22.84
N ILE A 64 13.78 11.73 -22.87
CA ILE A 64 14.16 10.42 -22.36
C ILE A 64 15.27 10.62 -21.31
N ASP A 65 14.97 10.26 -20.07
CA ASP A 65 15.97 10.27 -19.00
C ASP A 65 16.84 9.00 -19.05
N LEU A 66 18.17 9.13 -18.93
CA LEU A 66 19.10 7.99 -18.94
C LEU A 66 19.79 7.79 -17.58
N PRO A 67 19.72 6.57 -17.01
CA PRO A 67 18.75 5.53 -17.34
C PRO A 67 17.34 5.99 -16.92
N MET A 68 16.31 5.19 -17.20
CA MET A 68 14.94 5.51 -16.80
C MET A 68 14.85 5.94 -15.33
N ARG A 69 14.25 7.11 -15.07
CA ARG A 69 14.02 7.67 -13.73
C ARG A 69 12.58 7.44 -13.29
N ALA A 70 12.35 6.36 -12.55
CA ALA A 70 11.03 6.02 -12.00
C ALA A 70 11.05 5.99 -10.46
N LEU A 71 9.98 6.49 -9.87
CA LEU A 71 9.77 6.54 -8.42
C LEU A 71 8.77 5.47 -8.00
N ALA A 72 9.17 4.59 -7.09
CA ALA A 72 8.25 3.71 -6.37
C ALA A 72 7.58 4.50 -5.23
N GLY A 73 6.26 4.65 -5.26
CA GLY A 73 5.52 5.58 -4.40
C GLY A 73 5.79 5.43 -2.89
N GLY A 74 5.91 4.20 -2.39
CA GLY A 74 6.19 3.97 -0.96
C GLY A 74 7.67 4.03 -0.57
N TYR A 75 8.61 3.98 -1.51
CA TYR A 75 10.06 4.01 -1.21
C TYR A 75 10.67 5.42 -1.25
N TYR A 76 10.09 6.34 -2.03
CA TYR A 76 10.61 7.71 -2.21
C TYR A 76 9.68 8.82 -1.67
N PRO A 77 9.16 8.72 -0.43
CA PRO A 77 8.20 9.70 0.08
C PRO A 77 8.77 11.13 0.10
N ASN A 78 10.05 11.30 0.43
CA ASN A 78 10.67 12.63 0.51
C ASN A 78 10.95 13.26 -0.86
N VAL A 79 11.28 12.46 -1.88
CA VAL A 79 11.44 12.96 -3.26
C VAL A 79 10.08 13.40 -3.80
N MET A 80 9.03 12.61 -3.58
CA MET A 80 7.67 12.98 -3.99
C MET A 80 7.20 14.25 -3.28
N ARG A 81 7.42 14.38 -1.96
CA ARG A 81 7.10 15.62 -1.23
C ARG A 81 7.88 16.83 -1.75
N MET A 82 9.13 16.64 -2.13
CA MET A 82 9.93 17.71 -2.75
C MET A 82 9.34 18.09 -4.11
N TYR A 83 8.93 17.12 -4.94
CA TYR A 83 8.30 17.38 -6.23
C TYR A 83 6.97 18.11 -6.05
N ASP A 84 6.15 17.72 -5.08
CA ASP A 84 4.91 18.42 -4.73
C ASP A 84 5.21 19.88 -4.29
N HIS A 85 6.21 20.07 -3.43
CA HIS A 85 6.64 21.40 -2.96
C HIS A 85 7.12 22.30 -4.09
N LEU A 86 7.89 21.76 -5.04
CA LEU A 86 8.41 22.48 -6.19
C LEU A 86 7.36 22.66 -7.32
N GLY A 87 6.18 22.03 -7.18
CA GLY A 87 5.14 22.01 -8.21
C GLY A 87 5.56 21.26 -9.48
N ILE A 88 6.34 20.18 -9.33
CA ILE A 88 6.78 19.32 -10.43
C ILE A 88 5.70 18.27 -10.72
N PRO A 89 5.10 18.26 -11.91
CA PRO A 89 4.12 17.24 -12.28
C PRO A 89 4.79 15.88 -12.51
N TYR A 90 4.19 14.82 -11.97
CA TYR A 90 4.55 13.43 -12.23
C TYR A 90 3.29 12.58 -12.44
N HIS A 91 3.40 11.46 -13.14
CA HIS A 91 2.26 10.62 -13.49
C HIS A 91 2.53 9.14 -13.22
N PRO A 92 1.48 8.34 -12.95
CA PRO A 92 1.64 6.90 -12.81
C PRO A 92 2.03 6.26 -14.14
N ILE A 93 2.92 5.27 -14.09
CA ILE A 93 3.36 4.46 -15.23
C ILE A 93 3.10 2.98 -14.96
N ARG A 94 2.71 2.25 -16.01
CA ARG A 94 2.53 0.79 -15.98
C ARG A 94 3.59 0.15 -16.85
N PHE A 95 4.21 -0.91 -16.34
CA PHE A 95 5.24 -1.66 -17.04
C PHE A 95 4.79 -3.08 -17.37
N LEU A 96 5.17 -3.55 -18.56
CA LEU A 96 5.16 -4.95 -18.95
C LEU A 96 6.61 -5.44 -18.99
N PHE A 97 6.98 -6.29 -18.03
CA PHE A 97 8.30 -6.89 -17.94
C PHE A 97 8.37 -8.17 -18.77
N SER A 98 9.16 -8.18 -19.83
CA SER A 98 9.51 -9.39 -20.58
C SER A 98 10.84 -9.93 -20.07
N PHE A 99 10.94 -11.24 -19.84
CA PHE A 99 12.16 -11.92 -19.41
C PHE A 99 12.67 -12.78 -20.56
N ALA A 100 13.91 -12.52 -20.99
CA ALA A 100 14.53 -13.20 -22.12
C ALA A 100 15.94 -13.70 -21.79
N LYS A 101 16.32 -14.82 -22.39
CA LYS A 101 17.72 -15.30 -22.39
C LYS A 101 18.49 -14.58 -23.50
N SER A 102 19.72 -14.17 -23.20
CA SER A 102 20.66 -13.74 -24.23
C SER A 102 21.01 -14.94 -25.12
N LEU A 103 20.81 -14.80 -26.43
CA LEU A 103 21.19 -15.81 -27.42
C LEU A 103 22.47 -15.35 -28.15
N PRO A 104 23.42 -16.26 -28.44
CA PRO A 104 24.58 -15.90 -29.27
C PRO A 104 24.13 -15.46 -30.66
N ALA A 105 24.80 -14.44 -31.22
CA ALA A 105 24.55 -14.00 -32.58
C ALA A 105 24.77 -15.17 -33.55
N ARG A 106 23.75 -15.53 -34.34
CA ARG A 106 23.85 -16.57 -35.36
C ARG A 106 24.84 -16.10 -36.43
N LYS A 107 25.86 -16.90 -36.76
CA LYS A 107 26.75 -16.61 -37.90
C LYS A 107 25.90 -16.44 -39.17
N PRO A 108 26.12 -15.39 -39.98
CA PRO A 108 25.32 -15.12 -41.16
C PRO A 108 25.79 -16.01 -42.32
N ASP A 109 25.76 -17.33 -42.18
CA ASP A 109 26.04 -18.26 -43.28
C ASP A 109 25.39 -19.61 -43.01
N THR A 110 24.14 -19.75 -43.43
CA THR A 110 23.54 -20.99 -43.95
C THR A 110 22.09 -20.69 -44.32
N ILE A 111 21.87 -20.40 -45.61
CA ILE A 111 20.54 -20.39 -46.23
C ILE A 111 20.06 -21.85 -46.22
N ALA A 112 19.33 -22.22 -45.18
CA ALA A 112 18.55 -23.46 -45.17
C ALA A 112 17.13 -23.11 -45.65
N SER A 113 16.86 -23.46 -46.91
CA SER A 113 15.54 -23.48 -47.52
C SER A 113 14.61 -24.36 -46.69
N GLY A 114 13.61 -23.75 -46.06
CA GLY A 114 12.61 -24.42 -45.26
C GLY A 114 11.30 -23.63 -45.29
N LYS A 115 10.42 -24.01 -46.23
CA LYS A 115 9.05 -23.51 -46.33
C LYS A 115 8.32 -23.73 -45.01
N ASN A 116 8.03 -22.66 -44.29
CA ASN A 116 6.87 -22.50 -43.41
C ASN A 116 6.68 -21.01 -43.13
N GLN A 117 6.25 -20.30 -44.17
CA GLN A 117 5.74 -18.95 -44.05
C GLN A 117 4.26 -19.05 -43.71
N ALA A 118 3.95 -19.05 -42.41
CA ALA A 118 2.61 -18.84 -41.89
C ALA A 118 2.58 -17.49 -41.17
N THR A 119 1.88 -16.57 -41.81
CA THR A 119 1.34 -15.30 -41.31
C THR A 119 0.91 -15.34 -39.84
N LEU A 120 1.49 -14.48 -39.01
CA LEU A 120 0.99 -14.10 -37.69
C LEU A 120 1.18 -12.58 -37.52
N ASP A 121 0.16 -11.84 -37.94
CA ASP A 121 -0.02 -10.45 -37.53
C ASP A 121 -0.26 -10.41 -36.01
N GLY A 122 0.59 -9.68 -35.27
CA GLY A 122 0.28 -9.22 -33.91
C GLY A 122 0.76 -10.07 -32.72
N ALA A 123 1.97 -10.64 -32.74
CA ALA A 123 2.67 -11.09 -31.52
C ALA A 123 4.16 -11.41 -31.81
N SER A 124 4.99 -10.40 -32.08
CA SER A 124 6.43 -10.60 -32.26
C SER A 124 7.12 -10.77 -30.89
N GLY A 125 7.16 -11.99 -30.36
CA GLY A 125 7.91 -12.31 -29.14
C GLY A 125 9.42 -12.09 -29.33
N VAL A 126 10.09 -11.54 -28.31
CA VAL A 126 11.54 -11.29 -28.36
C VAL A 126 12.29 -12.63 -28.42
N PRO A 127 13.34 -12.79 -29.26
CA PRO A 127 14.13 -14.02 -29.29
C PRO A 127 14.67 -14.38 -27.90
N GLY A 128 14.39 -15.61 -27.45
CA GLY A 128 14.78 -16.08 -26.12
C GLY A 128 13.84 -15.69 -24.98
N GLU A 129 12.71 -15.03 -25.26
CA GLU A 129 11.66 -14.72 -24.29
C GLU A 129 11.05 -16.01 -23.71
N TYR A 130 10.98 -16.06 -22.38
CA TYR A 130 10.45 -17.21 -21.64
C TYR A 130 9.36 -16.85 -20.64
N PHE A 131 9.18 -15.58 -20.29
CA PHE A 131 8.13 -15.14 -19.37
C PHE A 131 7.79 -13.65 -19.55
N VAL A 132 6.54 -13.29 -19.30
CA VAL A 132 6.07 -11.89 -19.30
C VAL A 132 5.28 -11.64 -18.02
N HIS A 133 5.49 -10.48 -17.40
CA HIS A 133 4.84 -10.04 -16.17
C HIS A 133 4.31 -8.61 -16.29
N ALA A 134 3.03 -8.41 -16.03
CA ALA A 134 2.44 -7.08 -15.92
C ALA A 134 2.59 -6.55 -14.49
N SER A 135 3.26 -5.41 -14.33
CA SER A 135 3.37 -4.71 -13.04
C SER A 135 1.99 -4.43 -12.44
N ASN A 136 1.85 -4.52 -11.11
CA ASN A 136 0.56 -4.31 -10.41
C ASN A 136 -0.62 -5.13 -10.97
N LEU A 137 -0.35 -6.21 -11.71
CA LEU A 137 -1.35 -7.09 -12.32
C LEU A 137 -2.39 -6.35 -13.18
N HIS A 138 -2.02 -5.22 -13.80
CA HIS A 138 -2.95 -4.38 -14.55
C HIS A 138 -3.50 -5.04 -15.83
N GLN A 139 -2.87 -6.13 -16.30
CA GLN A 139 -3.36 -6.94 -17.41
C GLN A 139 -2.88 -8.39 -17.26
N VAL A 140 -3.57 -9.32 -17.93
CA VAL A 140 -3.10 -10.70 -18.06
C VAL A 140 -1.86 -10.71 -18.97
N PRO A 141 -0.72 -11.24 -18.52
CA PRO A 141 0.48 -11.26 -19.35
C PRO A 141 0.28 -12.11 -20.61
N PRO A 142 0.75 -11.66 -21.78
CA PRO A 142 0.69 -12.46 -23.00
C PRO A 142 1.52 -13.74 -22.87
N TRP A 143 1.02 -14.85 -23.42
CA TRP A 143 1.76 -16.12 -23.48
C TRP A 143 2.85 -16.02 -24.55
N PRO A 144 4.14 -16.23 -24.21
CA PRO A 144 5.26 -16.07 -25.14
C PRO A 144 5.34 -17.14 -26.25
N GLY A 145 4.38 -18.08 -26.34
CA GLY A 145 4.25 -19.06 -27.44
C GLY A 145 5.32 -20.15 -27.54
N ASN A 146 6.50 -19.94 -26.95
CA ASN A 146 7.70 -20.77 -27.12
C ASN A 146 7.74 -22.02 -26.20
N ARG A 147 6.70 -22.25 -25.39
CA ARG A 147 6.61 -23.34 -24.39
C ARG A 147 5.24 -23.98 -24.43
N GLY A 148 5.15 -25.31 -24.36
CA GLY A 148 3.87 -26.01 -24.25
C GLY A 148 2.99 -25.47 -23.12
N ILE A 149 1.69 -25.36 -23.38
CA ILE A 149 0.70 -24.71 -22.50
C ILE A 149 0.77 -25.21 -21.05
N LEU A 150 0.81 -26.53 -20.85
CA LEU A 150 0.90 -27.14 -19.52
C LEU A 150 2.19 -26.76 -18.78
N ALA A 151 3.33 -26.78 -19.47
CA ALA A 151 4.61 -26.39 -18.88
C ALA A 151 4.64 -24.90 -18.51
N HIS A 152 3.96 -24.04 -19.29
CA HIS A 152 3.79 -22.63 -18.98
C HIS A 152 2.90 -22.41 -17.75
N PHE A 153 1.78 -23.14 -17.64
CA PHE A 153 0.92 -23.10 -16.45
C PHE A 153 1.65 -23.55 -15.18
N VAL A 154 2.41 -24.65 -15.24
CA VAL A 154 3.21 -25.13 -14.11
C VAL A 154 4.27 -24.10 -13.72
N GLU A 155 4.94 -23.48 -14.70
CA GLU A 155 5.90 -22.40 -14.42
C GLU A 155 5.20 -21.23 -13.70
N ILE A 156 4.07 -20.73 -14.22
CA ILE A 156 3.31 -19.64 -13.59
C ILE A 156 2.96 -20.00 -12.14
N LEU A 157 2.46 -21.21 -11.90
CA LEU A 157 2.10 -21.65 -10.55
C LEU A 157 3.31 -21.64 -9.61
N CYS A 158 4.45 -22.19 -10.06
CA CYS A 158 5.71 -22.14 -9.31
C CYS A 158 6.14 -20.70 -9.02
N LEU A 159 6.00 -19.78 -9.98
CA LEU A 159 6.35 -18.37 -9.79
C LEU A 159 5.43 -17.68 -8.80
N ILE A 160 4.13 -17.95 -8.83
CA ILE A 160 3.17 -17.41 -7.86
C ILE A 160 3.54 -17.88 -6.44
N ILE A 161 3.83 -19.17 -6.26
CA ILE A 161 4.22 -19.73 -4.96
C ILE A 161 5.54 -19.10 -4.48
N CYS A 162 6.55 -19.01 -5.35
CA CYS A 162 7.84 -18.43 -4.98
C CYS A 162 7.73 -16.92 -4.67
N GLN A 163 6.96 -16.18 -5.47
CA GLN A 163 6.71 -14.75 -5.24
C GLN A 163 5.93 -14.51 -3.95
N PHE A 164 4.92 -15.34 -3.67
CA PHE A 164 4.17 -15.29 -2.43
C PHE A 164 5.09 -15.56 -1.23
N TRP A 165 5.86 -16.65 -1.28
CA TRP A 165 6.82 -16.98 -0.23
C TRP A 165 7.86 -15.89 -0.02
N PHE A 166 8.50 -15.39 -1.10
CA PHE A 166 9.47 -14.29 -1.00
C PHE A 166 8.84 -13.05 -0.38
N THR A 167 7.59 -12.73 -0.72
CA THR A 167 6.87 -11.60 -0.12
C THR A 167 6.63 -11.84 1.36
N VAL A 168 6.04 -12.97 1.75
CA VAL A 168 5.80 -13.32 3.16
C VAL A 168 7.10 -13.29 3.95
N ALA A 169 8.17 -13.89 3.41
CA ALA A 169 9.50 -13.90 4.02
C ALA A 169 10.03 -12.47 4.23
N CYS A 170 9.96 -11.59 3.23
CA CYS A 170 10.35 -10.19 3.41
C CYS A 170 9.60 -9.51 4.57
N PHE A 171 8.31 -9.78 4.78
CA PHE A 171 7.53 -9.16 5.86
C PHE A 171 7.70 -9.83 7.23
N MET A 172 7.95 -11.14 7.28
CA MET A 172 7.95 -11.92 8.53
C MET A 172 9.34 -12.35 9.01
N VAL A 173 10.33 -12.41 8.11
CA VAL A 173 11.69 -12.84 8.42
C VAL A 173 12.61 -11.64 8.31
N HIS A 174 13.03 -11.10 9.45
CA HIS A 174 13.95 -9.97 9.45
C HIS A 174 15.36 -10.42 8.97
N PRO A 175 16.04 -9.60 8.15
CA PRO A 175 17.46 -9.78 7.87
C PRO A 175 18.29 -9.76 9.15
N LEU A 176 19.30 -10.62 9.25
CA LEU A 176 20.17 -10.63 10.43
C LEU A 176 21.08 -9.40 10.40
N THR A 177 21.08 -8.63 11.50
CA THR A 177 21.86 -7.40 11.66
C THR A 177 23.06 -7.56 12.60
N GLU A 178 23.17 -8.68 13.30
CA GLU A 178 24.21 -8.92 14.30
C GLU A 178 25.45 -9.61 13.68
N GLY A 179 26.59 -8.92 13.72
CA GLY A 179 27.90 -9.43 13.29
C GLY A 179 28.91 -8.30 13.04
N SER A 180 30.20 -8.57 13.27
CA SER A 180 31.32 -7.63 13.05
C SER A 180 31.45 -7.15 11.60
N ASP A 181 30.83 -7.85 10.66
CA ASP A 181 31.06 -7.70 9.21
C ASP A 181 29.93 -6.92 8.49
N GLY A 182 29.03 -6.26 9.24
CA GLY A 182 28.04 -5.33 8.69
C GLY A 182 26.69 -5.92 8.26
N GLY A 183 26.35 -7.12 8.75
CA GLY A 183 25.04 -7.76 8.58
C GLY A 183 24.97 -8.87 7.52
N GLU A 184 23.77 -9.39 7.28
CA GLU A 184 23.52 -10.48 6.34
C GLU A 184 23.49 -10.02 4.87
N THR A 185 24.18 -10.75 3.98
CA THR A 185 24.09 -10.50 2.53
C THR A 185 22.75 -10.94 1.96
N PHE A 186 22.31 -10.34 0.86
CA PHE A 186 21.08 -10.74 0.18
C PHE A 186 21.15 -12.20 -0.26
N GLY A 187 22.31 -12.68 -0.71
CA GLY A 187 22.51 -14.09 -1.06
C GLY A 187 22.39 -15.04 0.13
N ASP A 188 22.89 -14.68 1.31
CA ASP A 188 22.69 -15.44 2.55
C ASP A 188 21.22 -15.45 2.95
N TYR A 189 20.55 -14.30 2.90
CA TYR A 189 19.13 -14.18 3.20
C TYR A 189 18.27 -15.07 2.30
N LEU A 190 18.50 -15.04 0.99
CA LEU A 190 17.78 -15.89 0.03
C LEU A 190 17.96 -17.39 0.33
N ARG A 191 19.17 -17.81 0.75
CA ARG A 191 19.43 -19.18 1.19
C ARG A 191 18.74 -19.50 2.51
N ARG A 192 18.78 -18.58 3.48
CA ARG A 192 18.19 -18.74 4.82
C ARG A 192 16.66 -18.82 4.79
N ILE A 193 16.01 -18.14 3.84
CA ILE A 193 14.56 -18.28 3.61
C ILE A 193 14.23 -19.41 2.63
N TRP A 194 15.20 -20.21 2.20
CA TRP A 194 14.97 -21.38 1.33
C TRP A 194 14.32 -21.00 -0.02
N LEU A 195 14.64 -19.83 -0.56
CA LEU A 195 14.05 -19.39 -1.84
C LEU A 195 14.58 -20.25 -3.00
N PRO A 196 13.72 -20.82 -3.86
CA PRO A 196 14.18 -21.69 -4.94
C PRO A 196 15.15 -20.99 -5.88
N ARG A 197 16.33 -21.60 -6.10
CA ARG A 197 17.41 -21.04 -6.93
C ARG A 197 16.95 -20.63 -8.32
N ARG A 198 16.06 -21.40 -8.94
CA ARG A 198 15.52 -21.08 -10.27
C ARG A 198 14.72 -19.78 -10.26
N TYR A 199 13.86 -19.58 -9.27
CA TYR A 199 13.10 -18.32 -9.14
C TYR A 199 14.04 -17.15 -8.89
N ALA A 200 14.98 -17.30 -7.95
CA ALA A 200 15.96 -16.27 -7.63
C ALA A 200 16.77 -15.84 -8.87
N THR A 201 17.34 -16.80 -9.60
CA THR A 201 18.24 -16.53 -10.74
C THR A 201 17.53 -16.05 -11.99
N HIS A 202 16.34 -16.55 -12.31
CA HIS A 202 15.68 -16.26 -13.59
C HIS A 202 14.63 -15.13 -13.50
N TYR A 203 14.20 -14.74 -12.30
CA TYR A 203 13.10 -13.79 -12.15
C TYR A 203 13.42 -12.67 -11.17
N LEU A 204 13.90 -13.01 -9.97
CA LEU A 204 14.18 -12.02 -8.95
C LEU A 204 15.44 -11.19 -9.26
N LEU A 205 16.57 -11.85 -9.52
CA LEU A 205 17.84 -11.17 -9.79
C LEU A 205 17.79 -10.32 -11.07
N PRO A 206 17.27 -10.80 -12.23
CA PRO A 206 17.15 -9.95 -13.43
C PRO A 206 16.34 -8.67 -13.20
N LEU A 207 15.25 -8.77 -12.43
CA LEU A 207 14.40 -7.62 -12.13
C LEU A 207 15.14 -6.63 -11.23
N ILE A 208 15.61 -7.07 -10.06
CA ILE A 208 16.21 -6.17 -9.08
C ILE A 208 17.56 -5.62 -9.57
N SER A 209 18.38 -6.43 -10.27
CA SER A 209 19.68 -6.01 -10.77
C SER A 209 19.56 -4.94 -11.86
N SER A 210 18.46 -4.94 -12.62
CA SER A 210 18.14 -3.89 -13.59
C SER A 210 17.83 -2.55 -12.92
N VAL A 211 17.16 -2.58 -11.75
CA VAL A 211 16.83 -1.39 -10.96
C VAL A 211 18.09 -0.82 -10.28
N SER A 212 18.93 -1.70 -9.73
CA SER A 212 20.20 -1.32 -9.09
C SER A 212 21.35 -1.10 -10.08
N THR A 213 21.16 -1.42 -11.37
CA THR A 213 22.16 -1.32 -12.44
C THR A 213 23.48 -2.02 -12.10
N CYS A 214 23.40 -3.28 -11.66
CA CYS A 214 24.56 -4.08 -11.27
C CYS A 214 24.47 -5.52 -11.82
N THR A 215 25.55 -6.28 -11.67
CA THR A 215 25.55 -7.72 -11.94
C THR A 215 24.76 -8.49 -10.88
N HIS A 216 24.41 -9.75 -11.17
CA HIS A 216 23.73 -10.61 -10.20
C HIS A 216 24.60 -10.92 -8.98
N ALA A 217 25.90 -11.09 -9.18
CA ALA A 217 26.85 -11.37 -8.10
C ALA A 217 26.97 -10.17 -7.15
N GLU A 218 27.08 -8.96 -7.68
CA GLU A 218 27.08 -7.73 -6.89
C GLU A 218 25.78 -7.56 -6.11
N LEU A 219 24.62 -7.80 -6.73
CA LEU A 219 23.32 -7.71 -6.05
C LEU A 219 23.21 -8.72 -4.89
N LEU A 220 23.73 -9.93 -5.04
CA LEU A 220 23.73 -10.92 -3.96
C LEU A 220 24.62 -10.51 -2.79
N ALA A 221 25.63 -9.66 -3.02
CA ALA A 221 26.49 -9.12 -1.98
C ALA A 221 25.90 -7.87 -1.27
N PHE A 222 24.75 -7.35 -1.72
CA PHE A 222 24.09 -6.24 -1.06
C PHE A 222 23.62 -6.63 0.34
N PRO A 223 23.53 -5.68 1.29
CA PRO A 223 22.86 -5.93 2.56
C PRO A 223 21.42 -6.38 2.32
N ALA A 224 21.03 -7.50 2.92
CA ALA A 224 19.67 -8.01 2.82
C ALA A 224 18.64 -7.01 3.34
N SER A 225 18.99 -6.22 4.37
CA SER A 225 18.20 -5.11 4.90
C SER A 225 17.73 -4.15 3.80
N ASP A 226 18.62 -3.77 2.90
CA ASP A 226 18.37 -2.73 1.90
C ASP A 226 17.39 -3.22 0.84
N VAL A 227 17.57 -4.46 0.38
CA VAL A 227 16.71 -5.07 -0.64
C VAL A 227 15.34 -5.44 -0.06
N VAL A 228 15.30 -5.98 1.17
CA VAL A 228 14.04 -6.32 1.85
C VAL A 228 13.22 -5.06 2.16
N GLU A 229 13.85 -3.99 2.65
CA GLU A 229 13.16 -2.73 2.92
C GLU A 229 12.65 -2.08 1.63
N TYR A 230 13.46 -2.08 0.57
CA TYR A 230 13.00 -1.67 -0.76
C TYR A 230 11.77 -2.47 -1.21
N LYS A 231 11.80 -3.80 -1.05
CA LYS A 231 10.67 -4.66 -1.41
C LYS A 231 9.42 -4.39 -0.57
N LYS A 232 9.55 -4.20 0.76
CA LYS A 232 8.44 -3.88 1.66
C LYS A 232 7.76 -2.58 1.24
N ARG A 233 8.55 -1.51 1.08
CA ARG A 233 8.04 -0.17 0.77
C ARG A 233 7.52 -0.04 -0.65
N SER A 234 8.03 -0.83 -1.61
CA SER A 234 7.51 -0.83 -2.99
C SER A 234 6.34 -1.80 -3.20
N HIS A 235 6.02 -2.67 -2.23
CA HIS A 235 4.98 -3.69 -2.40
C HIS A 235 3.59 -3.06 -2.58
N GLY A 236 2.92 -3.40 -3.68
CA GLY A 236 1.57 -2.90 -4.00
C GLY A 236 1.52 -1.41 -4.36
N GLN A 237 2.67 -0.74 -4.44
CA GLN A 237 2.75 0.70 -4.72
C GLN A 237 2.79 0.98 -6.22
N GLN A 238 2.30 2.16 -6.60
CA GLN A 238 2.35 2.64 -7.96
C GLN A 238 3.75 3.19 -8.29
N HIS A 239 4.16 3.04 -9.56
CA HIS A 239 5.38 3.66 -10.09
C HIS A 239 5.03 4.97 -10.79
N TYR A 240 5.90 5.97 -10.67
CA TYR A 240 5.71 7.30 -11.22
C TYR A 240 6.93 7.77 -12.01
N THR A 241 6.71 8.64 -12.99
CA THR A 241 7.75 9.31 -13.79
C THR A 241 7.46 10.81 -13.87
N VAL A 242 8.50 11.65 -13.91
CA VAL A 242 8.36 13.10 -14.03
C VAL A 242 7.82 13.45 -15.42
N CYS A 243 6.75 14.23 -15.47
CA CYS A 243 6.17 14.68 -16.73
C CYS A 243 7.15 15.59 -17.46
N GLY A 244 7.64 15.19 -18.63
CA GLY A 244 8.59 16.00 -19.41
C GLY A 244 10.07 15.83 -19.01
N GLY A 245 10.39 14.95 -18.06
CA GLY A 245 11.77 14.60 -17.69
C GLY A 245 12.34 15.40 -16.52
N VAL A 246 13.47 14.93 -16.00
CA VAL A 246 14.07 15.47 -14.75
C VAL A 246 14.65 16.88 -14.87
N HIS A 247 14.83 17.40 -16.09
CA HIS A 247 15.25 18.79 -16.35
C HIS A 247 14.39 19.84 -15.63
N GLN A 248 13.10 19.57 -15.39
CA GLN A 248 12.23 20.50 -14.67
C GLN A 248 12.59 20.56 -13.18
N VAL A 249 12.98 19.42 -12.61
CA VAL A 249 13.45 19.34 -11.21
C VAL A 249 14.76 20.09 -11.07
N GLU A 250 15.73 19.83 -11.96
CA GLU A 250 17.00 20.55 -11.99
C GLU A 250 16.76 22.06 -12.14
N GLY A 251 15.95 22.46 -13.12
CA GLY A 251 15.63 23.86 -13.37
C GLY A 251 14.94 24.55 -12.19
N ARG A 252 14.05 23.88 -11.44
CA ARG A 252 13.41 24.46 -10.25
C ARG A 252 14.37 24.57 -9.06
N LEU A 253 15.22 23.58 -8.84
CA LEU A 253 16.22 23.63 -7.78
C LEU A 253 17.29 24.69 -8.05
N ALA A 254 17.66 24.88 -9.32
CA ALA A 254 18.71 25.82 -9.74
C ALA A 254 18.22 27.26 -9.97
N LYS A 255 16.91 27.50 -10.13
CA LYS A 255 16.34 28.77 -10.61
C LYS A 255 16.84 30.03 -9.89
N GLU A 256 17.08 29.94 -8.58
CA GLU A 256 17.45 31.08 -7.72
C GLU A 256 18.87 30.97 -7.15
N MET A 257 19.69 30.09 -7.73
CA MET A 257 21.09 29.95 -7.35
C MET A 257 21.88 31.16 -7.83
N LYS A 258 22.53 31.85 -6.89
CA LYS A 258 23.24 33.12 -7.16
C LYS A 258 24.67 32.92 -7.66
N ASP A 259 25.34 31.86 -7.21
CA ASP A 259 26.74 31.58 -7.53
C ASP A 259 26.89 30.10 -7.92
N VAL A 260 27.01 29.85 -9.23
CA VAL A 260 27.20 28.52 -9.81
C VAL A 260 28.44 28.54 -10.69
N ARG A 261 29.41 27.69 -10.36
CA ARG A 261 30.68 27.58 -11.07
C ARG A 261 30.69 26.27 -11.87
N LEU A 262 30.29 26.38 -13.13
CA LEU A 262 30.38 25.31 -14.11
C LEU A 262 31.81 25.19 -14.63
N GLY A 263 32.18 23.99 -15.09
CA GLY A 263 33.53 23.69 -15.54
C GLY A 263 34.58 23.87 -14.44
N ALA A 264 34.22 23.72 -13.17
CA ALA A 264 35.09 23.89 -12.02
C ALA A 264 35.35 22.54 -11.34
N CYS A 265 36.47 21.90 -11.67
CA CYS A 265 36.88 20.62 -11.11
C CYS A 265 37.60 20.85 -9.77
N VAL A 266 36.98 20.41 -8.68
CA VAL A 266 37.58 20.48 -7.33
C VAL A 266 38.66 19.41 -7.20
N ALA A 267 39.90 19.84 -6.95
CA ALA A 267 41.06 18.96 -6.84
C ALA A 267 41.35 18.57 -5.39
N GLU A 268 41.09 19.47 -4.44
CA GLU A 268 41.42 19.24 -3.03
C GLU A 268 40.51 20.07 -2.10
N VAL A 269 40.10 19.46 -1.00
CA VAL A 269 39.42 20.09 0.13
C VAL A 269 40.27 19.85 1.37
N ALA A 270 40.61 20.92 2.09
CA ALA A 270 41.45 20.83 3.28
C ALA A 270 41.03 21.87 4.32
N SER A 271 41.02 21.46 5.58
CA SER A 271 40.73 22.34 6.70
C SER A 271 41.90 23.31 6.94
N THR A 272 41.59 24.55 7.30
CA THR A 272 42.57 25.58 7.60
C THR A 272 42.74 25.77 9.11
N ALA A 273 43.87 26.35 9.53
CA ALA A 273 44.19 26.51 10.96
C ALA A 273 43.20 27.41 11.73
N ASP A 274 42.47 28.28 11.02
CA ASP A 274 41.44 29.17 11.55
C ASP A 274 40.04 28.51 11.62
N GLY A 275 39.94 27.20 11.34
CA GLY A 275 38.69 26.44 11.41
C GLY A 275 37.79 26.54 10.17
N ARG A 276 38.21 27.26 9.13
CA ARG A 276 37.54 27.29 7.82
C ARG A 276 38.00 26.12 6.94
N VAL A 277 37.50 26.07 5.71
CA VAL A 277 37.84 25.04 4.74
C VAL A 277 38.31 25.68 3.44
N ARG A 278 39.51 25.31 3.00
CA ARG A 278 40.08 25.70 1.71
C ARG A 278 39.70 24.66 0.65
N LEU A 279 39.24 25.16 -0.48
CA LEU A 279 38.85 24.38 -1.65
C LEU A 279 39.75 24.80 -2.83
N ARG A 280 40.56 23.87 -3.35
CA ARG A 280 41.32 24.07 -4.59
C ARG A 280 40.54 23.52 -5.75
N TRP A 281 40.41 24.31 -6.81
CA TRP A 281 39.73 23.87 -8.03
C TRP A 281 40.42 24.41 -9.28
N GLN A 282 40.19 23.74 -10.40
CA GLN A 282 40.74 24.09 -11.70
C GLN A 282 39.61 24.17 -12.73
N SER A 283 39.69 25.14 -13.64
CA SER A 283 38.76 25.21 -14.76
C SER A 283 39.00 24.07 -15.74
N THR A 284 37.95 23.33 -16.11
CA THR A 284 38.02 22.25 -17.12
C THR A 284 38.13 22.79 -18.54
N ALA A 285 37.74 24.05 -18.78
CA ALA A 285 37.92 24.73 -20.08
C ALA A 285 39.40 25.02 -20.40
N ASN A 286 40.26 25.10 -19.39
CA ASN A 286 41.70 25.30 -19.58
C ASN A 286 42.49 24.39 -18.63
N ALA A 287 42.80 23.18 -19.07
CA ALA A 287 43.55 22.19 -18.30
C ALA A 287 45.00 22.62 -17.97
N ALA A 288 45.55 23.60 -18.70
CA ALA A 288 46.83 24.24 -18.39
C ALA A 288 46.68 25.51 -17.51
N GLY A 289 45.45 25.85 -17.13
CA GLY A 289 45.11 27.01 -16.33
C GLY A 289 45.55 26.87 -14.87
N GLN A 290 45.67 28.01 -14.19
CA GLN A 290 46.06 28.09 -12.79
C GLN A 290 45.03 27.39 -11.89
N ILE A 291 45.51 26.65 -10.89
CA ILE A 291 44.67 26.13 -9.79
C ILE A 291 44.31 27.31 -8.89
N LEU A 292 43.01 27.48 -8.62
CA LEU A 292 42.46 28.55 -7.81
C LEU A 292 42.10 28.04 -6.42
N ASP A 293 42.32 28.90 -5.43
CA ASP A 293 41.98 28.63 -4.03
C ASP A 293 40.83 29.53 -3.58
N ASP A 294 39.80 28.92 -3.01
CA ASP A 294 38.73 29.61 -2.29
C ASP A 294 38.63 29.10 -0.86
N VAL A 295 38.17 29.96 0.05
CA VAL A 295 37.96 29.62 1.47
C VAL A 295 36.49 29.80 1.82
N PHE A 296 35.93 28.79 2.47
CA PHE A 296 34.53 28.73 2.90
C PHE A 296 34.45 28.39 4.39
N ASP A 297 33.36 28.78 5.03
CA ASP A 297 33.10 28.42 6.42
C ASP A 297 32.70 26.93 6.52
N ARG A 298 32.06 26.40 5.47
CA ARG A 298 31.61 25.01 5.38
C ARG A 298 31.71 24.49 3.95
N VAL A 299 32.01 23.21 3.79
CA VAL A 299 32.01 22.52 2.48
C VAL A 299 31.13 21.29 2.55
N ILE A 300 30.29 21.08 1.53
CA ILE A 300 29.43 19.91 1.39
C ILE A 300 29.87 19.15 0.14
N LEU A 301 30.26 17.89 0.30
CA LEU A 301 30.65 17.00 -0.78
C LEU A 301 29.43 16.18 -1.20
N ALA A 302 28.84 16.55 -2.34
CA ALA A 302 27.70 15.89 -2.98
C ALA A 302 28.14 15.05 -4.20
N VAL A 303 29.26 14.34 -4.06
CA VAL A 303 29.92 13.53 -5.09
C VAL A 303 29.92 12.05 -4.70
N SER A 304 30.36 11.17 -5.62
CA SER A 304 30.53 9.75 -5.32
C SER A 304 31.63 9.53 -4.26
N PRO A 305 31.59 8.42 -3.48
CA PRO A 305 32.53 8.20 -2.39
C PRO A 305 33.98 8.12 -2.87
N ASP A 306 34.23 7.56 -4.05
CA ASP A 306 35.57 7.49 -4.65
C ASP A 306 36.13 8.89 -4.99
N VAL A 307 35.27 9.85 -5.32
CA VAL A 307 35.67 11.24 -5.56
C VAL A 307 35.88 11.95 -4.22
N ALA A 308 34.94 11.78 -3.27
CA ALA A 308 35.05 12.38 -1.94
C ALA A 308 36.35 11.96 -1.22
N GLY A 309 36.72 10.67 -1.26
CA GLY A 309 37.97 10.16 -0.68
C GLY A 309 39.24 10.69 -1.38
N LYS A 310 39.19 10.92 -2.70
CA LYS A 310 40.32 11.50 -3.44
C LYS A 310 40.58 12.96 -3.06
N ILE A 311 39.51 13.77 -3.02
CA ILE A 311 39.61 15.22 -2.83
C ILE A 311 39.72 15.61 -1.35
N TYR A 312 39.27 14.78 -0.41
CA TYR A 312 39.33 15.07 1.02
C TYR A 312 40.14 14.00 1.77
N GLN A 313 41.40 14.33 2.07
CA GLN A 313 42.40 13.40 2.59
C GLN A 313 41.98 12.64 3.87
N PRO A 314 41.32 13.26 4.87
CA PRO A 314 40.92 12.56 6.09
C PRO A 314 40.00 11.35 5.86
N LEU A 315 39.30 11.30 4.72
CA LEU A 315 38.39 10.23 4.35
C LEU A 315 38.94 9.29 3.26
N ARG A 316 40.17 9.48 2.80
CA ARG A 316 40.74 8.72 1.69
C ARG A 316 40.71 7.21 1.93
N ASP A 317 41.32 6.79 3.03
CA ASP A 317 41.46 5.36 3.38
C ASP A 317 40.10 4.71 3.72
N ILE A 318 39.09 5.53 4.03
CA ILE A 318 37.75 5.08 4.40
C ILE A 318 36.85 4.97 3.16
N LEU A 319 36.88 5.95 2.25
CA LEU A 319 35.93 6.06 1.14
C LEU A 319 36.44 5.51 -0.20
N GLU A 320 37.76 5.50 -0.46
CA GLU A 320 38.30 4.92 -1.70
C GLU A 320 38.02 3.40 -1.85
N PRO A 321 38.01 2.59 -0.77
CA PRO A 321 37.68 1.16 -0.88
C PRO A 321 36.20 0.88 -1.19
N LEU A 322 35.31 1.88 -1.13
CA LEU A 322 33.89 1.66 -1.37
C LEU A 322 33.65 1.32 -2.84
N PRO A 323 32.93 0.22 -3.13
CA PRO A 323 32.80 -0.26 -4.48
C PRO A 323 31.97 0.72 -5.32
N THR A 324 32.54 1.13 -6.45
CA THR A 324 31.86 1.92 -7.47
C THR A 324 32.03 1.26 -8.84
N ILE A 325 31.04 1.42 -9.71
CA ILE A 325 31.06 0.87 -11.06
C ILE A 325 30.63 1.94 -12.05
N ARG A 326 31.22 1.93 -13.25
CA ARG A 326 30.72 2.75 -14.37
C ARG A 326 29.60 2.02 -15.08
N VAL A 327 28.44 2.65 -15.16
CA VAL A 327 27.27 2.14 -15.85
C VAL A 327 27.11 2.89 -17.17
N GLU A 328 26.77 2.14 -18.21
CA GLU A 328 26.44 2.68 -19.53
C GLU A 328 24.94 2.54 -19.79
N SER A 329 24.33 3.61 -20.30
CA SER A 329 22.95 3.62 -20.78
C SER A 329 22.88 4.34 -22.12
N SER A 330 22.24 3.74 -23.11
CA SER A 330 22.21 4.24 -24.48
C SER A 330 20.79 4.29 -25.02
N VAL A 331 20.44 5.34 -25.76
CA VAL A 331 19.22 5.35 -26.59
C VAL A 331 19.54 4.76 -27.95
N LEU A 332 18.72 3.80 -28.38
CA LEU A 332 18.86 3.04 -29.60
C LEU A 332 17.66 3.31 -30.52
N ARG A 333 17.92 3.31 -31.83
CA ARG A 333 16.87 3.16 -32.84
C ARG A 333 16.21 1.78 -32.70
N PRO A 334 14.88 1.64 -32.91
CA PRO A 334 14.22 0.34 -32.90
C PRO A 334 14.84 -0.62 -33.94
N LEU A 335 14.84 -1.93 -33.64
CA LEU A 335 15.44 -2.96 -34.52
C LEU A 335 14.80 -3.00 -35.90
N ASP A 336 13.47 -2.88 -35.96
CA ASP A 336 12.67 -2.96 -37.18
C ASP A 336 12.27 -1.55 -37.70
N ALA A 337 13.09 -0.53 -37.43
CA ALA A 337 12.82 0.83 -37.90
C ALA A 337 12.67 0.83 -39.43
N LYS A 338 11.52 1.31 -39.93
CA LYS A 338 11.31 1.46 -41.37
C LYS A 338 12.31 2.48 -41.93
N PRO A 339 12.75 2.37 -43.19
CA PRO A 339 13.65 3.35 -43.81
C PRO A 339 13.12 4.80 -43.77
N SER A 340 11.80 4.97 -43.63
CA SER A 340 11.12 6.27 -43.50
C SER A 340 11.04 6.81 -42.06
N GLN A 341 11.42 6.04 -41.04
CA GLN A 341 11.49 6.49 -39.65
C GLN A 341 12.90 7.02 -39.35
N SER A 342 13.04 8.33 -39.35
CA SER A 342 14.25 9.01 -38.88
C SER A 342 14.04 9.63 -37.50
N PHE A 343 15.07 9.51 -36.68
CA PHE A 343 15.14 10.06 -35.33
C PHE A 343 16.30 11.06 -35.26
N THR A 344 16.02 12.26 -34.78
CA THR A 344 16.99 13.35 -34.66
C THR A 344 17.14 13.77 -33.20
N LEU A 345 18.37 13.90 -32.73
CA LEU A 345 18.66 14.48 -31.43
C LEU A 345 18.40 15.98 -31.47
N MET A 346 17.62 16.49 -30.53
CA MET A 346 17.42 17.92 -30.39
C MET A 346 18.43 18.50 -29.41
N GLU A 347 19.07 19.60 -29.79
CA GLU A 347 19.86 20.41 -28.88
C GLU A 347 18.96 21.13 -27.87
N ASP A 348 19.50 21.38 -26.68
CA ASP A 348 18.80 21.85 -25.48
C ASP A 348 18.47 23.37 -25.58
N GLU A 349 17.79 23.81 -26.66
CA GLU A 349 17.50 25.23 -26.91
C GLU A 349 16.29 25.79 -26.12
N GLY A 350 16.01 25.26 -24.92
CA GLY A 350 14.94 25.78 -24.06
C GLY A 350 13.51 25.62 -24.59
N ARG A 351 13.32 24.99 -25.76
CA ARG A 351 12.01 24.58 -26.32
C ARG A 351 11.64 23.17 -25.88
N HIS A 352 11.80 22.87 -24.59
CA HIS A 352 11.36 21.58 -24.06
C HIS A 352 9.83 21.58 -23.92
N PRO A 353 9.16 20.50 -24.34
CA PRO A 353 7.73 20.42 -24.17
C PRO A 353 7.41 20.42 -22.66
N LYS A 354 6.68 21.45 -22.19
CA LYS A 354 6.21 21.60 -20.79
C LYS A 354 5.22 20.51 -20.36
N ALA A 355 4.78 19.70 -21.31
CA ALA A 355 3.92 18.54 -21.12
C ALA A 355 4.61 17.36 -21.80
N CYS A 356 4.55 16.16 -21.22
CA CYS A 356 5.02 15.00 -21.97
C CYS A 356 4.13 14.81 -23.22
N SER A 357 4.72 14.31 -24.32
CA SER A 357 4.01 13.98 -25.57
C SER A 357 2.86 12.97 -25.37
N HIS A 358 2.79 12.37 -24.18
CA HIS A 358 1.89 11.30 -23.79
C HIS A 358 0.62 11.76 -23.05
N HIS A 359 0.43 13.05 -22.76
CA HIS A 359 -0.70 13.57 -21.96
C HIS A 359 -1.93 14.03 -22.75
N ARG A 360 -2.18 13.51 -23.95
CA ARG A 360 -3.41 13.82 -24.72
C ARG A 360 -4.56 12.81 -24.50
N GLY A 361 -4.62 12.09 -23.37
CA GLY A 361 -5.71 11.12 -23.11
C GLY A 361 -5.65 10.41 -21.75
N ASN A 362 -6.78 9.82 -21.35
CA ASN A 362 -7.01 9.31 -19.98
C ASN A 362 -6.63 7.82 -19.74
N VAL A 363 -6.02 7.14 -20.71
CA VAL A 363 -5.52 5.75 -20.53
C VAL A 363 -4.24 5.55 -21.36
N MET A 364 -3.12 5.31 -20.68
CA MET A 364 -1.82 5.07 -21.31
C MET A 364 -1.55 3.57 -21.50
N PRO A 365 -1.00 3.14 -22.65
CA PRO A 365 -0.54 1.76 -22.82
C PRO A 365 0.66 1.48 -21.88
N PRO A 366 0.81 0.25 -21.39
CA PRO A 366 1.96 -0.11 -20.58
C PRO A 366 3.25 -0.05 -21.39
N GLN A 367 4.31 0.51 -20.80
CA GLN A 367 5.64 0.53 -21.40
C GLN A 367 6.34 -0.82 -21.22
N ILE A 368 7.08 -1.27 -22.23
CA ILE A 368 7.67 -2.62 -22.24
C ILE A 368 9.13 -2.52 -21.80
N ILE A 369 9.49 -3.29 -20.77
CA ILE A 369 10.87 -3.48 -20.32
C ILE A 369 11.25 -4.93 -20.57
N CYS A 370 12.16 -5.17 -21.52
CA CYS A 370 12.72 -6.49 -21.76
C CYS A 370 14.03 -6.66 -20.99
N LEU A 371 14.06 -7.65 -20.09
CA LEU A 371 15.17 -8.03 -19.24
C LEU A 371 15.91 -9.21 -19.89
N ARG A 372 16.92 -8.89 -20.70
CA ARG A 372 17.75 -9.87 -21.40
C ARG A 372 18.90 -10.29 -20.50
N THR A 373 18.92 -11.56 -20.10
CA THR A 373 19.93 -12.08 -19.17
C THR A 373 20.87 -13.07 -19.84
N ASP A 374 22.18 -12.83 -19.70
CA ASP A 374 23.21 -13.80 -20.02
C ASP A 374 23.54 -14.64 -18.79
N PHE A 375 23.20 -15.93 -18.87
CA PHE A 375 23.46 -16.92 -17.82
C PHE A 375 24.75 -17.72 -18.04
N SER A 376 25.45 -17.51 -19.17
CA SER A 376 26.61 -18.31 -19.56
C SER A 376 27.88 -17.96 -18.79
N ALA A 377 27.98 -16.72 -18.30
CA ALA A 377 29.05 -16.28 -17.43
C ALA A 377 28.91 -16.96 -16.05
N LYS A 378 29.67 -18.05 -15.84
CA LYS A 378 29.62 -18.88 -14.62
C LYS A 378 29.78 -18.11 -13.30
N GLU A 379 30.37 -16.91 -13.32
CA GLU A 379 30.65 -16.11 -12.12
C GLU A 379 29.97 -14.73 -12.10
N ALA A 380 29.30 -14.31 -13.18
CA ALA A 380 28.69 -12.98 -13.26
C ALA A 380 27.55 -12.94 -14.28
N ALA A 381 26.44 -13.63 -13.98
CA ALA A 381 25.23 -13.44 -14.77
C ALA A 381 24.86 -11.95 -14.80
N ARG A 382 24.55 -11.44 -16.00
CA ARG A 382 24.28 -10.03 -16.25
C ARG A 382 22.95 -9.87 -16.97
N THR A 383 22.21 -8.86 -16.57
CA THR A 383 20.95 -8.50 -17.21
C THR A 383 21.08 -7.12 -17.83
N GLU A 384 20.76 -7.05 -19.11
CA GLU A 384 20.50 -5.80 -19.82
C GLU A 384 19.01 -5.50 -19.79
N ALA A 385 18.66 -4.25 -19.50
CA ALA A 385 17.29 -3.77 -19.57
C ALA A 385 17.09 -2.96 -20.85
N LEU A 386 16.14 -3.39 -21.68
CA LEU A 386 15.71 -2.70 -22.90
C LEU A 386 14.32 -2.12 -22.66
N HIS A 387 14.22 -0.81 -22.50
CA HIS A 387 12.98 -0.10 -22.26
C HIS A 387 12.48 0.57 -23.54
N THR A 388 11.33 0.14 -24.04
CA THR A 388 10.71 0.72 -25.23
C THR A 388 9.93 1.97 -24.85
N MET A 389 10.39 3.11 -25.33
CA MET A 389 9.71 4.40 -25.15
C MET A 389 8.49 4.49 -26.07
N PRO A 390 7.42 5.21 -25.70
CA PRO A 390 6.24 5.35 -26.56
C PRO A 390 6.52 5.95 -27.95
N GLY A 391 7.55 6.78 -28.12
CA GLY A 391 8.02 7.25 -29.42
C GLY A 391 8.76 6.19 -30.27
N GLY A 392 8.85 4.95 -29.78
CA GLY A 392 9.44 3.81 -30.49
C GLY A 392 10.95 3.62 -30.29
N THR A 393 11.65 4.61 -29.75
CA THR A 393 13.06 4.46 -29.36
C THR A 393 13.22 3.47 -28.20
N VAL A 394 14.42 2.89 -28.06
CA VAL A 394 14.69 1.89 -27.01
C VAL A 394 15.86 2.35 -26.16
N VAL A 395 15.68 2.42 -24.83
CA VAL A 395 16.76 2.67 -23.88
C VAL A 395 17.37 1.34 -23.47
N SER A 396 18.65 1.13 -23.76
CA SER A 396 19.45 0.01 -23.24
C SER A 396 20.24 0.46 -22.02
N THR A 397 20.11 -0.25 -20.91
CA THR A 397 20.90 -0.04 -19.69
C THR A 397 21.66 -1.32 -19.35
N CYS A 398 22.95 -1.17 -19.01
CA CYS A 398 23.88 -2.29 -18.79
C CYS A 398 23.99 -3.23 -20.01
N PRO A 399 24.35 -2.72 -21.20
CA PRO A 399 24.31 -3.49 -22.45
C PRO A 399 25.18 -4.76 -22.39
N LEU A 400 24.65 -5.86 -22.93
CA LEU A 400 25.39 -7.12 -23.04
C LEU A 400 26.33 -7.15 -24.25
N ASN A 401 25.99 -6.46 -25.35
CA ASN A 401 26.80 -6.42 -26.56
C ASN A 401 26.87 -5.02 -27.19
N VAL A 402 27.80 -4.21 -26.68
CA VAL A 402 28.02 -2.82 -27.12
C VAL A 402 28.31 -2.71 -28.63
N GLN A 403 29.02 -3.69 -29.20
CA GLN A 403 29.38 -3.65 -30.62
C GLN A 403 28.19 -3.91 -31.55
N ALA A 404 27.31 -4.84 -31.18
CA ALA A 404 26.10 -5.12 -31.97
C ALA A 404 25.16 -3.91 -32.01
N ASP A 405 25.07 -3.17 -30.91
CA ASP A 405 24.17 -2.02 -30.80
C ASP A 405 24.78 -0.72 -31.34
N ALA A 406 26.10 -0.65 -31.55
CA ALA A 406 26.82 0.56 -31.96
C ALA A 406 26.21 1.28 -33.17
N LYS A 407 25.71 0.54 -34.17
CA LYS A 407 25.07 1.12 -35.37
C LYS A 407 23.70 1.73 -35.10
N ARG A 408 23.04 1.34 -34.00
CA ARG A 408 21.70 1.79 -33.61
C ARG A 408 21.74 2.92 -32.58
N VAL A 409 22.85 3.13 -31.91
CA VAL A 409 23.01 4.18 -30.88
C VAL A 409 22.71 5.56 -31.46
N LEU A 410 21.87 6.31 -30.73
CA LEU A 410 21.61 7.73 -30.92
C LEU A 410 22.46 8.54 -29.92
N ARG A 411 22.39 8.20 -28.64
CA ARG A 411 23.18 8.80 -27.56
C ARG A 411 23.57 7.75 -26.54
N THR A 412 24.76 7.88 -25.96
CA THR A 412 25.20 7.12 -24.80
C THR A 412 25.52 8.06 -23.64
N ALA A 413 25.03 7.71 -22.45
CA ALA A 413 25.39 8.33 -21.18
C ALA A 413 26.19 7.33 -20.33
N ARG A 414 27.20 7.83 -19.62
CA ARG A 414 28.02 7.06 -18.68
C ARG A 414 28.05 7.76 -17.34
N PHE A 415 27.74 7.03 -16.29
CA PHE A 415 27.69 7.56 -14.93
C PHE A 415 28.28 6.55 -13.94
N THR A 416 28.77 7.05 -12.82
CA THR A 416 29.30 6.22 -11.74
C THR A 416 28.16 5.84 -10.80
N ARG A 417 28.09 4.56 -10.44
CA ARG A 417 27.13 4.03 -9.48
C ARG A 417 27.89 3.49 -8.27
N THR A 418 27.49 3.91 -7.08
CA THR A 418 27.99 3.31 -5.84
C THR A 418 27.26 2.00 -5.58
N LEU A 419 28.02 0.93 -5.39
CA LEU A 419 27.52 -0.35 -4.93
C LEU A 419 27.56 -0.38 -3.41
N ARG A 420 26.72 -1.21 -2.81
CA ARG A 420 26.61 -1.32 -1.37
C ARG A 420 26.84 -2.76 -0.94
N THR A 421 27.76 -2.96 -0.02
CA THR A 421 28.04 -4.25 0.62
C THR A 421 27.73 -4.12 2.11
N CYS A 422 27.68 -5.24 2.84
CA CYS A 422 27.50 -5.23 4.29
C CYS A 422 28.60 -4.40 4.97
N GLN A 423 29.86 -4.61 4.56
CA GLN A 423 31.00 -3.84 5.05
C GLN A 423 30.89 -2.33 4.72
N SER A 424 30.58 -1.96 3.47
CA SER A 424 30.50 -0.54 3.13
C SER A 424 29.33 0.15 3.84
N ARG A 425 28.20 -0.54 4.03
CA ARG A 425 27.08 -0.05 4.83
C ARG A 425 27.49 0.24 6.28
N ALA A 426 28.21 -0.67 6.93
CA ALA A 426 28.68 -0.48 8.30
C ALA A 426 29.59 0.76 8.42
N VAL A 427 30.54 0.91 7.49
CA VAL A 427 31.41 2.09 7.41
C VAL A 427 30.60 3.38 7.27
N ILE A 428 29.60 3.41 6.38
CA ILE A 428 28.76 4.60 6.19
C ILE A 428 27.93 4.93 7.43
N ARG A 429 27.34 3.93 8.11
CA ARG A 429 26.58 4.16 9.35
C ARG A 429 27.45 4.79 10.45
N LYS A 430 28.70 4.34 10.56
CA LYS A 430 29.68 4.93 11.48
C LYS A 430 29.97 6.39 11.14
N ILE A 431 30.24 6.69 9.86
CA ILE A 431 30.47 8.06 9.38
C ILE A 431 29.25 8.95 9.64
N MET A 432 28.03 8.45 9.44
CA MET A 432 26.79 9.20 9.64
C MET A 432 26.38 9.32 11.12
N GLY A 433 27.07 8.64 12.04
CA GLY A 433 26.88 8.78 13.48
C GLY A 433 25.74 7.95 14.09
N GLU A 434 25.26 6.90 13.43
CA GLU A 434 24.10 6.11 13.88
C GLU A 434 24.40 5.22 15.12
N ASP A 435 25.63 4.74 15.31
CA ASP A 435 25.98 3.80 16.41
C ASP A 435 26.23 4.46 17.78
N ARG A 436 26.26 5.80 17.87
CA ARG A 436 26.58 6.51 19.13
C ARG A 436 25.50 6.40 20.22
N ASN A 437 24.32 5.87 19.90
CA ASN A 437 23.21 5.72 20.85
C ASN A 437 23.15 4.36 21.57
N LEU A 438 23.95 3.36 21.17
CA LEU A 438 23.89 2.00 21.75
C LEU A 438 25.05 1.71 22.73
N ASP A 439 26.26 2.21 22.48
CA ASP A 439 27.44 1.85 23.28
C ASP A 439 28.09 3.04 24.00
N LYS A 440 27.46 3.49 25.10
CA LYS A 440 28.13 4.36 26.09
C LYS A 440 28.94 3.59 27.14
N LYS A 441 29.08 2.26 27.02
CA LYS A 441 29.62 1.44 28.12
C LYS A 441 30.98 0.80 27.93
N ASN A 442 31.59 0.74 26.74
CA ASN A 442 32.96 0.27 26.59
C ASN A 442 33.52 0.69 25.22
N ASP A 443 34.35 1.73 25.16
CA ASP A 443 35.64 1.59 24.49
C ASP A 443 36.60 2.76 24.78
N GLN A 444 37.79 2.42 25.31
CA GLN A 444 38.93 3.33 25.50
C GLN A 444 40.06 2.94 24.53
N THR A 445 39.75 2.76 23.25
CA THR A 445 40.77 2.69 22.20
C THR A 445 40.37 3.53 21.00
N ALA A 446 40.59 4.84 21.10
CA ALA A 446 40.51 5.77 19.98
C ALA A 446 41.68 5.52 19.01
N GLY A 447 41.50 4.57 18.09
CA GLY A 447 42.37 4.34 16.96
C GLY A 447 41.98 5.24 15.78
N MET A 448 42.99 5.64 15.00
CA MET A 448 42.92 6.49 13.80
C MET A 448 41.86 5.98 12.79
N GLY A 449 40.62 6.50 12.82
CA GLY A 449 39.53 6.06 11.92
C GLY A 449 38.10 6.47 12.32
N ASP A 450 37.95 7.60 13.01
CA ASP A 450 36.71 8.01 13.72
C ASP A 450 36.08 9.30 13.17
N TRP A 451 36.26 9.58 11.87
CA TRP A 451 35.65 10.77 11.25
C TRP A 451 34.13 10.66 11.20
N THR A 452 33.42 11.70 11.65
CA THR A 452 31.94 11.77 11.62
C THR A 452 31.45 12.91 10.74
N ASN A 453 30.30 12.72 10.09
CA ASN A 453 29.74 13.69 9.15
C ASN A 453 29.55 15.09 9.78
N GLY A 454 30.19 16.11 9.19
CA GLY A 454 30.23 17.47 9.71
C GLY A 454 31.50 17.81 10.51
N GLN A 455 32.37 16.83 10.77
CA GLN A 455 33.68 17.09 11.35
C GLN A 455 34.53 17.94 10.40
N ASP A 456 35.38 18.79 10.99
CA ASP A 456 36.25 19.74 10.29
C ASP A 456 35.52 20.72 9.34
N ASN A 457 34.23 20.97 9.61
CA ASN A 457 33.33 21.76 8.77
C ASN A 457 33.17 21.21 7.33
N VAL A 458 33.27 19.89 7.19
CA VAL A 458 33.00 19.18 5.93
C VAL A 458 31.84 18.21 6.12
N TRP A 459 30.85 18.27 5.23
CA TRP A 459 29.68 17.38 5.23
C TRP A 459 29.65 16.53 3.96
N LEU A 460 29.13 15.31 4.08
CA LEU A 460 28.85 14.39 2.99
C LEU A 460 27.34 14.32 2.75
N THR A 461 26.94 14.29 1.48
CA THR A 461 25.56 14.05 1.08
C THR A 461 25.51 13.27 -0.23
N GLY A 462 24.45 12.49 -0.44
CA GLY A 462 24.30 11.67 -1.64
C GLY A 462 23.52 10.39 -1.39
N ALA A 463 23.15 9.70 -2.47
CA ALA A 463 22.43 8.44 -2.42
C ALA A 463 23.11 7.38 -1.54
N TRP A 464 24.45 7.35 -1.57
CA TRP A 464 25.27 6.39 -0.85
C TRP A 464 25.36 6.66 0.66
N CYS A 465 24.98 7.86 1.10
CA CYS A 465 24.95 8.25 2.51
C CYS A 465 23.68 7.76 3.24
N TRP A 466 22.65 7.35 2.51
CA TRP A 466 21.35 6.93 3.05
C TRP A 466 21.37 5.46 3.53
N ASP A 467 20.63 5.11 4.59
CA ASP A 467 20.45 3.71 5.01
C ASP A 467 19.38 2.99 4.18
N GLY A 468 19.78 2.50 3.00
CA GLY A 468 18.93 1.70 2.13
C GLY A 468 19.58 1.45 0.76
N MET A 469 18.79 0.91 -0.17
CA MET A 469 19.26 0.61 -1.51
C MET A 469 19.69 1.88 -2.25
N VAL A 470 20.93 1.89 -2.76
CA VAL A 470 21.56 3.04 -3.42
C VAL A 470 21.03 3.19 -4.85
N LEU A 471 19.93 3.92 -4.95
CA LEU A 471 19.26 4.22 -6.22
C LEU A 471 19.48 5.66 -6.67
N LEU A 472 19.28 5.93 -7.96
CA LEU A 472 19.54 7.24 -8.57
C LEU A 472 18.69 8.38 -7.98
N GLU A 473 17.50 8.06 -7.49
CA GLU A 473 16.60 8.99 -6.77
C GLU A 473 16.73 8.84 -5.24
N GLY A 474 17.59 7.95 -4.77
CA GLY A 474 17.89 7.76 -3.35
C GLY A 474 18.80 8.89 -2.88
N GLY A 475 18.56 9.44 -1.68
CA GLY A 475 19.40 10.51 -1.13
C GLY A 475 18.67 11.44 -0.16
N HIS A 476 17.33 11.40 -0.12
CA HIS A 476 16.55 12.34 0.70
C HIS A 476 16.02 11.67 1.95
N GLY A 477 16.85 11.47 2.97
CA GLY A 477 16.31 11.01 4.25
C GLY A 477 17.02 11.49 5.51
N PHE A 478 17.99 12.40 5.39
CA PHE A 478 18.67 12.97 6.56
C PHE A 478 18.34 14.44 6.85
N ILE A 479 17.31 15.01 6.20
CA ILE A 479 16.96 16.44 6.37
C ILE A 479 15.82 16.67 7.38
N LEU A 480 15.15 15.62 7.88
CA LEU A 480 14.15 15.77 8.95
C LEU A 480 14.50 15.01 10.23
N ILE A 481 14.41 15.76 11.32
CA ILE A 481 14.67 15.43 12.72
C ILE A 481 13.83 14.24 13.22
N HIS A 482 14.45 13.44 14.11
CA HIS A 482 13.92 12.32 14.91
C HIS A 482 12.43 12.37 15.29
N THR A 483 11.73 11.24 15.07
CA THR A 483 10.76 10.71 16.05
C THR A 483 10.66 9.18 15.97
N MET A 484 11.00 8.58 17.11
CA MET A 484 10.87 7.21 17.64
C MET A 484 9.94 6.22 16.91
N THR A 485 10.44 4.99 16.74
CA THR A 485 9.64 3.76 16.87
C THR A 485 10.39 2.75 17.75
N LEU A 486 9.71 2.24 18.77
CA LEU A 486 10.23 1.31 19.79
C LEU A 486 10.23 -0.14 19.26
N PRO A 487 11.16 -1.00 19.73
CA PRO A 487 11.20 -2.42 19.39
C PRO A 487 10.34 -3.26 20.35
N ILE A 488 9.76 -4.36 19.84
CA ILE A 488 9.15 -5.42 20.66
C ILE A 488 9.91 -6.71 20.35
N ASP A 489 10.47 -7.31 21.40
CA ASP A 489 11.35 -8.47 21.36
C ASP A 489 10.65 -9.84 21.20
N ALA A 490 11.39 -10.72 20.52
CA ALA A 490 11.52 -12.19 20.52
C ALA A 490 10.49 -13.13 21.20
N VAL A 491 10.11 -14.20 20.46
CA VAL A 491 9.88 -15.58 20.98
C VAL A 491 10.25 -16.62 19.88
N PRO A 492 10.79 -17.82 20.22
CA PRO A 492 11.60 -18.67 19.32
C PRO A 492 10.91 -19.92 18.70
N ASP A 493 11.63 -20.47 17.72
CA ASP A 493 11.77 -21.88 17.31
C ASP A 493 10.81 -22.59 16.30
N PHE A 494 11.27 -22.58 15.05
CA PHE A 494 11.85 -23.75 14.34
C PHE A 494 10.91 -24.85 13.82
N TRP A 495 9.75 -25.14 14.43
CA TRP A 495 8.94 -26.31 14.02
C TRP A 495 7.88 -26.10 12.92
N LYS A 496 7.56 -24.85 12.53
CA LYS A 496 6.53 -24.57 11.50
C LYS A 496 7.05 -24.58 10.05
N GLY A 497 8.37 -24.57 9.86
CA GLY A 497 9.00 -24.60 8.53
C GLY A 497 8.95 -25.95 7.81
N VAL A 498 8.64 -27.03 8.52
CA VAL A 498 8.87 -28.40 8.01
C VAL A 498 7.57 -29.13 7.56
N LEU A 499 6.36 -28.70 7.97
CA LEU A 499 5.15 -29.51 7.73
C LEU A 499 4.10 -28.97 6.71
N LEU A 500 4.02 -27.68 6.41
CA LEU A 500 2.95 -27.14 5.53
C LEU A 500 3.40 -26.75 4.10
N GLY A 501 4.69 -26.88 3.80
CA GLY A 501 5.28 -26.42 2.54
C GLY A 501 5.05 -27.29 1.30
N ALA A 502 4.37 -28.45 1.38
CA ALA A 502 4.46 -29.42 0.28
C ALA A 502 3.16 -30.01 -0.30
N THR A 503 2.00 -30.03 0.36
CA THR A 503 0.91 -30.93 -0.14
C THR A 503 -0.53 -30.40 -0.15
N GLY A 504 -0.88 -29.25 0.43
CA GLY A 504 -2.29 -28.86 0.63
C GLY A 504 -2.91 -27.86 -0.37
N CYS A 505 -2.35 -26.66 -0.52
CA CYS A 505 -3.18 -25.53 -1.01
C CYS A 505 -3.12 -25.27 -2.52
N THR A 506 -2.13 -25.83 -3.22
CA THR A 506 -1.93 -25.68 -4.67
C THR A 506 -3.07 -26.28 -5.51
N PHE A 507 -3.81 -27.25 -4.98
CA PHE A 507 -4.90 -27.90 -5.73
C PHE A 507 -6.24 -27.15 -5.63
N ILE A 508 -6.50 -26.45 -4.53
CA ILE A 508 -7.79 -25.77 -4.28
C ILE A 508 -7.80 -24.36 -4.87
N ILE A 509 -6.67 -23.66 -4.85
CA ILE A 509 -6.58 -22.26 -5.35
C ILE A 509 -6.65 -22.20 -6.88
N LEU A 510 -6.15 -23.22 -7.59
CA LEU A 510 -6.09 -23.22 -9.05
C LEU A 510 -7.47 -23.38 -9.72
N ILE A 511 -8.37 -24.19 -9.13
CA ILE A 511 -9.74 -24.39 -9.65
C ILE A 511 -10.58 -23.11 -9.47
N VAL A 512 -10.44 -22.44 -8.32
CA VAL A 512 -11.19 -21.22 -7.98
C VAL A 512 -10.78 -20.03 -8.84
N THR A 513 -9.47 -19.88 -9.11
CA THR A 513 -8.94 -18.75 -9.89
C THR A 513 -9.24 -18.88 -11.38
N LEU A 514 -9.23 -20.10 -11.93
CA LEU A 514 -9.51 -20.36 -13.34
C LEU A 514 -10.99 -20.15 -13.70
N ALA A 515 -11.92 -20.54 -12.82
CA ALA A 515 -13.35 -20.27 -12.99
C ALA A 515 -13.67 -18.77 -12.95
N PHE A 516 -13.01 -18.02 -12.06
CA PHE A 516 -13.27 -16.59 -11.87
C PHE A 516 -12.74 -15.73 -13.03
N THR A 517 -11.54 -16.05 -13.53
CA THR A 517 -10.85 -15.24 -14.56
C THR A 517 -11.50 -15.36 -15.95
N VAL A 518 -12.01 -16.54 -16.32
CA VAL A 518 -12.66 -16.77 -17.63
C VAL A 518 -14.02 -16.05 -17.72
N THR A 519 -14.68 -15.82 -16.59
CA THR A 519 -16.00 -15.18 -16.55
C THR A 519 -15.90 -13.65 -16.54
N PHE A 520 -14.79 -13.09 -16.03
CA PHE A 520 -14.55 -11.64 -15.95
C PHE A 520 -14.07 -11.02 -17.27
N LEU A 521 -13.29 -11.75 -18.08
CA LEU A 521 -12.67 -11.23 -19.32
C LEU A 521 -13.58 -11.28 -20.56
N ARG A 522 -14.86 -11.63 -20.41
CA ARG A 522 -15.76 -11.91 -21.55
C ARG A 522 -17.00 -11.00 -21.65
N ARG A 523 -16.93 -9.75 -21.18
CA ARG A 523 -17.93 -8.73 -21.56
C ARG A 523 -17.42 -7.87 -22.71
N LYS A 524 -17.91 -8.18 -23.91
CA LYS A 524 -17.93 -7.29 -25.08
C LYS A 524 -19.28 -6.56 -25.05
N ASP A 525 -19.27 -5.24 -24.92
CA ASP A 525 -20.08 -4.33 -25.76
C ASP A 525 -19.73 -2.87 -25.44
N VAL A 526 -19.44 -2.10 -26.49
CA VAL A 526 -19.06 -0.67 -26.42
C VAL A 526 -20.31 0.24 -26.27
N TYR A 527 -21.49 -0.35 -26.10
CA TYR A 527 -22.76 0.28 -25.78
C TYR A 527 -23.30 -0.15 -24.40
N ASP A 528 -22.42 -0.33 -23.42
CA ASP A 528 -22.86 -0.62 -22.05
C ASP A 528 -23.58 0.60 -21.45
N ASN A 529 -24.54 0.38 -20.55
CA ASN A 529 -25.44 1.42 -20.04
C ASN A 529 -24.77 2.40 -19.06
N ASP A 530 -23.45 2.63 -19.16
CA ASP A 530 -22.59 3.30 -18.18
C ASP A 530 -23.03 4.74 -17.79
N HIS A 531 -23.86 5.38 -18.61
CA HIS A 531 -24.52 6.67 -18.31
C HIS A 531 -25.52 6.59 -17.14
N TRP A 532 -25.88 5.40 -16.67
CA TRP A 532 -26.66 5.20 -15.44
C TRP A 532 -26.02 5.92 -14.24
N LYS A 533 -24.69 6.05 -14.21
CA LYS A 533 -23.92 6.74 -13.16
C LYS A 533 -24.28 8.23 -13.06
N LEU A 534 -24.62 8.88 -14.18
CA LEU A 534 -25.04 10.29 -14.23
C LEU A 534 -26.49 10.49 -13.79
N ASN A 535 -27.27 9.41 -13.73
CA ASN A 535 -28.67 9.44 -13.31
C ASN A 535 -28.85 9.06 -11.83
N LEU A 536 -27.75 8.78 -11.11
CA LEU A 536 -27.78 8.54 -9.68
C LEU A 536 -28.11 9.84 -8.93
N LYS A 537 -29.21 9.81 -8.18
CA LYS A 537 -29.59 10.92 -7.29
C LYS A 537 -28.82 10.79 -5.98
N VAL A 538 -28.01 11.80 -5.68
CA VAL A 538 -27.28 11.93 -4.43
C VAL A 538 -27.76 13.17 -3.65
N PRO A 539 -27.78 13.13 -2.31
CA PRO A 539 -27.42 12.00 -1.46
C PRO A 539 -28.44 10.85 -1.54
N PHE A 540 -28.00 9.61 -1.33
CA PHE A 540 -28.89 8.45 -1.28
C PHE A 540 -29.89 8.62 -0.13
N THR A 541 -31.17 8.33 -0.40
CA THR A 541 -32.25 8.47 0.58
C THR A 541 -32.09 7.50 1.75
N THR A 542 -31.68 6.26 1.46
CA THR A 542 -31.40 5.21 2.44
C THR A 542 -30.09 4.52 2.11
N MET A 543 -29.39 4.02 3.14
CA MET A 543 -28.32 3.02 2.98
C MET A 543 -28.48 1.91 4.01
N TRP A 544 -29.72 1.64 4.41
CA TRP A 544 -30.02 0.64 5.44
C TRP A 544 -29.62 -0.74 4.95
N MET A 545 -28.83 -1.44 5.76
CA MET A 545 -28.42 -2.81 5.52
C MET A 545 -28.57 -3.61 6.81
N ASN A 546 -29.48 -4.57 6.81
CA ASN A 546 -29.55 -5.71 7.72
C ASN A 546 -30.10 -6.90 6.92
N MET A 547 -30.37 -8.05 7.57
CA MET A 547 -30.88 -9.22 6.84
C MET A 547 -32.32 -9.10 6.31
N GLY A 548 -33.13 -8.21 6.88
CA GLY A 548 -34.51 -7.94 6.52
C GLY A 548 -35.50 -9.01 6.96
N TYR A 549 -36.75 -8.61 7.17
CA TYR A 549 -37.90 -9.50 7.39
C TYR A 549 -38.82 -9.38 6.18
N TRP A 550 -38.97 -10.48 5.44
CA TRP A 550 -39.41 -10.46 4.04
C TRP A 550 -40.82 -10.97 3.81
N THR A 551 -41.58 -11.18 4.88
CA THR A 551 -42.99 -11.59 4.83
C THR A 551 -43.86 -10.51 5.47
N SER A 552 -44.99 -10.20 4.84
CA SER A 552 -46.01 -9.35 5.43
C SER A 552 -46.84 -10.10 6.48
N ALA A 553 -47.73 -9.38 7.17
CA ALA A 553 -48.70 -9.97 8.10
C ALA A 553 -49.63 -11.01 7.42
N ASP A 554 -49.90 -10.86 6.12
CA ASP A 554 -50.71 -11.80 5.31
C ASP A 554 -49.87 -12.93 4.70
N ASN A 555 -48.63 -13.12 5.17
CA ASN A 555 -47.64 -14.06 4.61
C ASN A 555 -47.30 -13.82 3.12
N LEU A 556 -47.48 -12.59 2.63
CA LEU A 556 -47.07 -12.20 1.28
C LEU A 556 -45.61 -11.78 1.27
N ARG A 557 -44.91 -12.08 0.17
CA ARG A 557 -43.49 -11.78 0.02
C ARG A 557 -43.27 -10.29 -0.24
N ILE A 558 -42.32 -9.71 0.48
CA ILE A 558 -41.87 -8.34 0.30
C ILE A 558 -40.75 -8.32 -0.75
N THR A 559 -40.76 -7.31 -1.62
CA THR A 559 -39.77 -7.15 -2.70
C THR A 559 -38.87 -5.94 -2.50
N ASP A 560 -39.24 -5.03 -1.60
CA ASP A 560 -38.50 -3.82 -1.29
C ASP A 560 -37.56 -4.04 -0.10
N PHE A 561 -36.28 -3.70 -0.27
CA PHE A 561 -35.24 -4.00 0.72
C PHE A 561 -35.27 -3.07 1.92
N GLU A 562 -35.58 -1.80 1.70
CA GLU A 562 -35.74 -0.84 2.78
C GLU A 562 -36.90 -1.25 3.69
N THR A 563 -38.04 -1.64 3.10
CA THR A 563 -39.19 -2.17 3.81
C THR A 563 -38.85 -3.46 4.56
N ALA A 564 -38.08 -4.37 3.97
CA ALA A 564 -37.64 -5.58 4.67
C ALA A 564 -36.73 -5.26 5.85
N CYS A 565 -35.74 -4.36 5.67
CA CYS A 565 -34.85 -3.92 6.74
C CYS A 565 -35.62 -3.30 7.90
N ARG A 566 -36.59 -2.45 7.58
CA ARG A 566 -37.52 -1.83 8.53
C ARG A 566 -38.36 -2.87 9.28
N ASN A 567 -38.93 -3.84 8.56
CA ASN A 567 -39.77 -4.87 9.19
C ASN A 567 -38.99 -5.76 10.16
N LEU A 568 -37.71 -6.03 9.90
CA LEU A 568 -36.89 -6.79 10.85
C LEU A 568 -36.73 -6.03 12.17
N LEU A 569 -36.44 -4.73 12.10
CA LEU A 569 -36.42 -3.88 13.29
C LEU A 569 -37.78 -3.91 14.00
N LEU A 570 -38.88 -3.74 13.27
CA LEU A 570 -40.22 -3.76 13.85
C LEU A 570 -40.55 -5.07 14.56
N GLU A 571 -40.18 -6.22 13.99
CA GLU A 571 -40.39 -7.53 14.63
C GLU A 571 -39.53 -7.68 15.89
N VAL A 572 -38.27 -7.20 15.90
CA VAL A 572 -37.44 -7.19 17.12
C VAL A 572 -38.08 -6.32 18.21
N LEU A 573 -38.56 -5.12 17.86
CA LEU A 573 -39.24 -4.22 18.79
C LEU A 573 -40.55 -4.83 19.32
N LYS A 574 -41.30 -5.50 18.44
CA LYS A 574 -42.54 -6.20 18.78
C LYS A 574 -42.29 -7.31 19.80
N GLU A 575 -41.30 -8.16 19.58
CA GLU A 575 -40.91 -9.21 20.54
C GLU A 575 -40.36 -8.63 21.86
N ALA A 576 -39.66 -7.50 21.77
CA ALA A 576 -39.28 -6.71 22.93
C ALA A 576 -40.49 -6.05 23.63
N GLN A 577 -41.71 -6.18 23.09
CA GLN A 577 -42.94 -5.51 23.53
C GLN A 577 -42.74 -4.00 23.70
N ILE A 578 -41.80 -3.46 22.92
CA ILE A 578 -41.58 -2.02 22.85
C ILE A 578 -42.75 -1.48 22.06
N CYS A 579 -43.62 -0.77 22.78
CA CYS A 579 -44.79 -0.07 22.26
C CYS A 579 -46.04 -0.92 21.92
N GLU A 580 -46.14 -2.21 22.29
CA GLU A 580 -47.39 -2.99 22.11
C GLU A 580 -48.45 -2.67 23.18
N ASP A 581 -48.03 -2.35 24.41
CA ASP A 581 -48.93 -1.90 25.47
C ASP A 581 -49.18 -0.40 25.37
N VAL A 582 -50.29 -0.04 24.72
CA VAL A 582 -50.92 1.26 24.92
C VAL A 582 -51.27 1.37 26.41
N VAL A 583 -50.93 2.50 27.03
CA VAL A 583 -51.20 2.90 28.43
C VAL A 583 -49.99 2.76 29.39
N ARG A 584 -48.99 3.64 29.22
CA ARG A 584 -48.47 4.58 30.25
C ARG A 584 -47.20 5.25 29.72
N SER A 585 -47.04 6.53 30.03
CA SER A 585 -45.87 7.34 29.66
C SER A 585 -44.57 6.73 30.22
N SER A 586 -43.89 5.91 29.42
CA SER A 586 -42.58 5.35 29.77
C SER A 586 -41.48 6.03 28.94
N ALA A 587 -40.49 6.63 29.59
CA ALA A 587 -39.28 7.11 28.93
C ALA A 587 -38.52 5.92 28.30
N ILE A 588 -37.96 6.08 27.11
CA ILE A 588 -37.24 5.01 26.40
C ILE A 588 -35.79 5.43 26.18
N SER A 589 -34.85 4.55 26.51
CA SER A 589 -33.42 4.73 26.27
C SER A 589 -32.83 3.54 25.54
N ILE A 590 -32.18 3.79 24.41
CA ILE A 590 -31.62 2.74 23.56
C ILE A 590 -30.11 2.97 23.35
N LEU A 591 -29.31 1.96 23.66
CA LEU A 591 -27.93 1.85 23.19
C LEU A 591 -27.90 0.91 21.99
N ASP A 592 -27.56 1.43 20.81
CA ASP A 592 -27.44 0.66 19.59
C ASP A 592 -25.98 0.30 19.31
N LEU A 593 -25.71 -1.00 19.27
CA LEU A 593 -24.36 -1.56 19.16
C LEU A 593 -23.84 -1.62 17.71
N GLY A 594 -24.67 -1.24 16.74
CA GLY A 594 -24.33 -1.29 15.31
C GLY A 594 -25.22 -0.37 14.48
N VAL A 595 -25.14 0.95 14.71
CA VAL A 595 -26.02 1.95 14.06
C VAL A 595 -25.91 2.00 12.52
N GLY A 596 -24.84 1.43 11.98
CA GLY A 596 -24.56 1.45 10.54
C GLY A 596 -24.57 2.88 10.00
N CYS A 597 -25.38 3.14 8.97
CA CYS A 597 -25.49 4.45 8.32
C CYS A 597 -26.57 5.35 8.95
N GLY A 598 -27.17 4.98 10.09
CA GLY A 598 -28.15 5.79 10.82
C GLY A 598 -29.60 5.69 10.35
N ASP A 599 -29.94 4.74 9.47
CA ASP A 599 -31.32 4.52 9.02
C ASP A 599 -32.19 3.94 10.16
N GLN A 600 -31.61 3.07 11.00
CA GLN A 600 -32.27 2.48 12.16
C GLN A 600 -32.58 3.50 13.27
N SER A 601 -31.65 4.41 13.56
CA SER A 601 -31.89 5.53 14.46
C SER A 601 -33.00 6.45 13.94
N LEU A 602 -33.08 6.59 12.60
CA LEU A 602 -34.13 7.36 11.93
C LEU A 602 -35.51 6.78 12.16
N GLU A 603 -35.67 5.50 11.85
CA GLU A 603 -36.94 4.80 12.02
C GLU A 603 -37.38 4.76 13.50
N LEU A 604 -36.46 4.49 14.42
CA LEU A 604 -36.78 4.44 15.85
C LEU A 604 -37.35 5.75 16.37
N ALA A 605 -36.70 6.89 16.10
CA ALA A 605 -37.22 8.15 16.61
C ALA A 605 -38.53 8.57 15.92
N LEU A 606 -38.77 8.16 14.66
CA LEU A 606 -40.07 8.36 14.01
C LEU A 606 -41.18 7.59 14.72
N LEU A 607 -40.99 6.28 14.94
CA LEU A 607 -41.97 5.42 15.61
C LEU A 607 -42.27 5.89 17.04
N ILE A 608 -41.23 6.31 17.76
CA ILE A 608 -41.35 6.77 19.15
C ILE A 608 -42.07 8.11 19.22
N ASN A 609 -41.80 9.03 18.27
CA ASN A 609 -42.51 10.30 18.16
C ASN A 609 -43.99 10.11 17.75
N GLU A 610 -44.29 9.22 16.79
CA GLU A 610 -45.67 8.91 16.37
C GLU A 610 -46.52 8.32 17.50
N ARG A 611 -45.90 7.59 18.42
CA ARG A 611 -46.58 6.94 19.55
C ARG A 611 -46.67 7.79 20.82
N GLY A 612 -46.16 9.02 20.81
CA GLY A 612 -46.32 9.98 21.90
C GLY A 612 -45.53 9.65 23.17
N VAL A 613 -44.36 9.02 23.03
CA VAL A 613 -43.43 8.75 24.15
C VAL A 613 -42.91 10.09 24.71
N THR A 614 -42.93 10.24 26.04
CA THR A 614 -42.63 11.51 26.72
C THR A 614 -41.14 11.88 26.76
N SER A 615 -40.24 10.90 26.69
CA SER A 615 -38.79 11.11 26.69
C SER A 615 -38.09 9.98 25.93
N TYR A 616 -37.17 10.35 25.02
CA TYR A 616 -36.43 9.42 24.17
C TYR A 616 -34.94 9.77 24.17
N ARG A 617 -34.10 8.79 24.50
CA ARG A 617 -32.64 8.89 24.41
C ARG A 617 -32.08 7.75 23.57
N TYR A 618 -31.16 8.06 22.68
CA TYR A 618 -30.52 7.09 21.81
C TYR A 618 -29.03 7.37 21.69
N VAL A 619 -28.22 6.33 21.87
CA VAL A 619 -26.78 6.36 21.60
C VAL A 619 -26.43 5.25 20.63
N GLY A 620 -25.92 5.59 19.46
CA GLY A 620 -25.50 4.64 18.43
C GLY A 620 -23.98 4.52 18.32
N LEU A 621 -23.48 3.29 18.19
CA LEU A 621 -22.05 3.01 18.02
C LEU A 621 -21.78 2.36 16.65
N THR A 622 -20.68 2.74 16.02
CA THR A 622 -20.11 2.04 14.86
C THR A 622 -18.59 2.11 14.89
N LEU A 623 -17.90 1.04 14.46
CA LEU A 623 -16.44 1.06 14.27
C LEU A 623 -16.02 1.66 12.92
N ASN A 624 -16.97 1.83 11.98
CA ASN A 624 -16.65 2.30 10.64
C ASN A 624 -16.77 3.83 10.58
N GLU A 625 -15.64 4.50 10.33
CA GLU A 625 -15.56 5.97 10.22
C GLU A 625 -16.45 6.56 9.11
N SER A 626 -16.61 5.85 7.98
CA SER A 626 -17.55 6.27 6.92
C SER A 626 -19.01 6.05 7.34
N GLN A 627 -19.24 4.96 8.07
CA GLN A 627 -20.45 4.63 8.84
C GLN A 627 -20.96 5.85 9.63
N TYR A 628 -20.09 6.23 10.56
CA TYR A 628 -20.24 7.29 11.54
C TYR A 628 -20.59 8.64 10.92
N ARG A 629 -19.86 9.08 9.89
CA ARG A 629 -20.09 10.39 9.26
C ARG A 629 -21.50 10.53 8.67
N LEU A 630 -22.00 9.47 8.05
CA LEU A 630 -23.35 9.47 7.47
C LEU A 630 -24.42 9.41 8.56
N ALA A 631 -24.23 8.53 9.55
CA ALA A 631 -25.16 8.39 10.67
C ALA A 631 -25.27 9.67 11.51
N SER A 632 -24.13 10.31 11.82
CA SER A 632 -24.08 11.56 12.59
C SER A 632 -24.82 12.71 11.89
N ASN A 633 -24.63 12.87 10.56
CA ASN A 633 -25.35 13.88 9.79
C ASN A 633 -26.87 13.62 9.78
N ARG A 634 -27.28 12.36 9.57
CA ARG A 634 -28.70 11.96 9.59
C ARG A 634 -29.34 12.18 10.96
N ALA A 635 -28.65 11.83 12.04
CA ALA A 635 -29.13 12.06 13.41
C ALA A 635 -29.37 13.55 13.70
N GLN A 636 -28.45 14.43 13.27
CA GLN A 636 -28.62 15.88 13.42
C GLN A 636 -29.82 16.42 12.64
N LEU A 637 -29.97 16.04 11.37
CA LEU A 637 -31.09 16.45 10.53
C LEU A 637 -32.44 15.96 11.08
N GLN A 638 -32.45 14.74 11.61
CA GLN A 638 -33.64 14.13 12.19
C GLN A 638 -34.07 14.81 13.49
N ALA A 639 -33.13 15.05 14.42
CA ALA A 639 -33.43 15.72 15.68
C ALA A 639 -34.10 17.08 15.43
N GLN A 640 -33.61 17.83 14.43
CA GLN A 640 -34.24 19.07 13.98
C GLN A 640 -35.64 18.86 13.40
N LYS A 641 -35.82 17.87 12.50
CA LYS A 641 -37.11 17.60 11.83
C LYS A 641 -38.21 17.16 12.81
N LEU A 642 -37.85 16.38 13.82
CA LEU A 642 -38.77 15.82 14.82
C LEU A 642 -38.89 16.68 16.08
N LYS A 643 -38.17 17.82 16.16
CA LYS A 643 -38.12 18.71 17.33
C LYS A 643 -37.76 17.98 18.63
N LEU A 644 -36.85 17.01 18.54
CA LEU A 644 -36.32 16.32 19.71
C LEU A 644 -35.42 17.27 20.50
N GLU A 645 -35.31 17.06 21.81
CA GLU A 645 -34.38 17.82 22.65
C GLU A 645 -32.93 17.59 22.19
N ASP A 646 -32.09 18.61 22.30
CA ASP A 646 -30.69 18.51 21.90
C ASP A 646 -29.96 17.44 22.73
N GLY A 647 -29.19 16.58 22.07
CA GLY A 647 -28.58 15.40 22.71
C GLY A 647 -29.50 14.19 22.90
N SER A 648 -30.75 14.20 22.39
CA SER A 648 -31.62 13.01 22.43
C SER A 648 -31.11 11.85 21.56
N VAL A 649 -30.37 12.14 20.49
CA VAL A 649 -29.81 11.14 19.57
C VAL A 649 -28.34 11.46 19.33
N GLU A 650 -27.47 10.63 19.87
CA GLU A 650 -26.02 10.75 19.72
C GLU A 650 -25.46 9.54 19.00
N VAL A 651 -24.43 9.75 18.18
CA VAL A 651 -23.74 8.67 17.46
C VAL A 651 -22.24 8.83 17.66
N PHE A 652 -21.52 7.73 17.85
CA PHE A 652 -20.08 7.72 18.10
C PHE A 652 -19.34 6.67 17.26
N CYS A 653 -18.10 7.01 16.89
CA CYS A 653 -17.14 6.07 16.31
C CYS A 653 -16.40 5.35 17.44
N ALA A 654 -16.87 4.17 17.85
CA ALA A 654 -16.32 3.43 19.01
C ALA A 654 -16.57 1.92 18.90
N ASP A 655 -15.73 1.13 19.56
CA ASP A 655 -15.81 -0.32 19.57
C ASP A 655 -16.86 -0.86 20.54
N ALA A 656 -18.04 -1.22 20.03
CA ALA A 656 -19.13 -1.77 20.83
C ALA A 656 -18.79 -3.13 21.48
N ALA A 657 -17.81 -3.87 20.98
CA ALA A 657 -17.40 -5.16 21.54
C ALA A 657 -16.55 -5.01 22.81
N ASN A 658 -15.92 -3.85 23.01
CA ASN A 658 -15.01 -3.61 24.12
C ASN A 658 -15.29 -2.28 24.84
N PRO A 659 -16.25 -2.28 25.80
CA PRO A 659 -16.62 -1.09 26.58
C PRO A 659 -15.47 -0.40 27.33
N ASP A 660 -14.42 -1.14 27.67
CA ASP A 660 -13.28 -0.58 28.40
C ASP A 660 -12.52 0.46 27.58
N THR A 661 -12.50 0.29 26.25
CA THR A 661 -11.82 1.18 25.31
C THR A 661 -12.53 2.52 25.08
N TRP A 662 -13.77 2.67 25.53
CA TRP A 662 -14.53 3.90 25.29
C TRP A 662 -13.92 5.11 26.00
N GLY A 663 -13.81 6.21 25.26
CA GLY A 663 -13.39 7.51 25.78
C GLY A 663 -14.41 8.13 26.74
N ALA A 664 -14.01 9.21 27.41
CA ALA A 664 -14.82 9.86 28.44
C ALA A 664 -16.19 10.35 27.92
N HIS A 665 -16.24 10.90 26.69
CA HIS A 665 -17.47 11.38 26.07
C HIS A 665 -18.48 10.26 25.80
N VAL A 666 -18.02 9.15 25.20
CA VAL A 666 -18.86 7.97 24.93
C VAL A 666 -19.39 7.37 26.23
N LYS A 667 -18.52 7.23 27.24
CA LYS A 667 -18.94 6.76 28.58
C LYS A 667 -19.95 7.70 29.23
N SER A 668 -19.82 9.02 29.05
CA SER A 668 -20.76 10.01 29.57
C SER A 668 -22.13 9.90 28.90
N ALA A 669 -22.17 9.86 27.57
CA ALA A 669 -23.41 9.72 26.80
C ALA A 669 -24.15 8.43 27.14
N ILE A 670 -23.42 7.30 27.21
CA ILE A 670 -24.00 5.99 27.55
C ILE A 670 -24.50 5.97 29.01
N ARG A 671 -23.78 6.58 29.97
CA ARG A 671 -24.27 6.70 31.35
C ARG A 671 -25.54 7.52 31.45
N SER A 672 -25.73 8.51 30.57
CA SER A 672 -26.95 9.32 30.54
C SER A 672 -28.20 8.51 30.16
N LEU A 673 -28.04 7.31 29.57
CA LEU A 673 -29.15 6.39 29.33
C LEU A 673 -29.72 5.77 30.62
N LYS A 674 -29.04 5.94 31.76
CA LYS A 674 -29.42 5.39 33.08
C LYS A 674 -30.10 6.42 33.98
N GLU A 675 -30.82 7.39 33.43
CA GLU A 675 -31.53 8.38 34.27
C GLU A 675 -32.59 7.71 35.20
N ASP A 676 -32.70 8.19 36.44
CA ASP A 676 -33.49 7.56 37.52
C ASP A 676 -34.99 7.94 37.41
N SER A 677 -35.68 7.42 36.40
CA SER A 677 -37.14 7.45 36.34
C SER A 677 -37.72 6.04 36.53
N ALA A 678 -38.62 5.87 37.50
CA ALA A 678 -39.19 4.57 37.87
C ALA A 678 -39.91 3.83 36.72
N ASP A 679 -40.34 4.58 35.68
CA ASP A 679 -41.07 4.06 34.51
C ASP A 679 -40.19 3.99 33.23
N GLN A 680 -38.86 4.14 33.33
CA GLN A 680 -37.97 4.17 32.15
C GLN A 680 -37.58 2.77 31.65
N GLN A 681 -37.83 2.52 30.37
CA GLN A 681 -37.35 1.33 29.68
C GLN A 681 -35.96 1.56 29.09
N ARG A 682 -35.00 0.76 29.53
CA ARG A 682 -33.62 0.79 29.03
C ARG A 682 -33.34 -0.45 28.21
N TRP A 683 -32.90 -0.25 26.98
CA TRP A 683 -32.64 -1.32 26.04
C TRP A 683 -31.26 -1.19 25.39
N VAL A 684 -30.61 -2.33 25.20
CA VAL A 684 -29.46 -2.46 24.31
C VAL A 684 -29.93 -3.21 23.07
N LEU A 685 -29.72 -2.59 21.91
CA LEU A 685 -30.14 -3.08 20.61
C LEU A 685 -28.91 -3.55 19.81
N ALA A 686 -28.97 -4.77 19.31
CA ALA A 686 -27.99 -5.28 18.36
C ALA A 686 -28.70 -5.92 17.17
N LEU A 687 -28.93 -5.12 16.13
CA LEU A 687 -29.51 -5.62 14.90
C LEU A 687 -28.38 -6.09 13.98
N ASP A 688 -28.26 -7.41 13.78
CA ASP A 688 -27.37 -7.99 12.76
C ASP A 688 -25.88 -7.59 12.90
N SER A 689 -25.36 -7.56 14.14
CA SER A 689 -24.02 -7.01 14.43
C SER A 689 -23.14 -7.83 15.39
N LEU A 690 -23.72 -8.59 16.33
CA LEU A 690 -22.98 -9.23 17.43
C LEU A 690 -21.98 -10.29 16.97
N TYR A 691 -22.25 -11.01 15.89
CA TYR A 691 -21.35 -12.04 15.38
C TYR A 691 -20.03 -11.47 14.80
N HIS A 692 -19.90 -10.14 14.68
CA HIS A 692 -18.63 -9.48 14.33
C HIS A 692 -17.75 -9.12 15.55
N PHE A 693 -18.22 -9.33 16.78
CA PHE A 693 -17.60 -8.77 17.98
C PHE A 693 -16.34 -9.54 18.39
N TYR A 694 -15.19 -8.86 18.36
CA TYR A 694 -13.89 -9.42 18.74
C TYR A 694 -13.42 -8.87 20.10
N PRO A 695 -12.87 -9.71 21.00
CA PRO A 695 -12.72 -11.17 20.89
C PRO A 695 -14.00 -11.95 21.22
N SER A 696 -15.01 -11.33 21.84
CA SER A 696 -16.31 -11.94 22.13
C SER A 696 -17.40 -10.90 22.45
N ARG A 697 -18.67 -11.31 22.48
CA ARG A 697 -19.83 -10.49 22.92
C ARG A 697 -20.05 -10.43 24.43
N LYS A 698 -19.32 -11.22 25.23
CA LYS A 698 -19.49 -11.24 26.70
C LYS A 698 -19.28 -9.88 27.38
N PRO A 699 -18.26 -9.08 27.01
CA PRO A 699 -18.04 -7.79 27.66
C PRO A 699 -19.24 -6.86 27.55
N ILE A 700 -19.89 -6.81 26.37
CA ILE A 700 -21.06 -5.95 26.18
C ILE A 700 -22.30 -6.50 26.89
N PHE A 701 -22.49 -7.82 26.98
CA PHE A 701 -23.57 -8.41 27.78
C PHE A 701 -23.42 -8.07 29.27
N ASN A 702 -22.20 -8.23 29.81
CA ASN A 702 -21.91 -7.86 31.19
C ASN A 702 -22.14 -6.37 31.42
N TYR A 703 -21.67 -5.52 30.51
CA TYR A 703 -21.87 -4.08 30.62
C TYR A 703 -23.36 -3.69 30.56
N ALA A 704 -24.12 -4.29 29.65
CA ALA A 704 -25.57 -4.07 29.52
C ALA A 704 -26.32 -4.46 30.80
N ALA A 705 -26.05 -5.65 31.34
CA ALA A 705 -26.76 -6.19 32.49
C ALA A 705 -26.33 -5.60 33.84
N GLN A 706 -25.03 -5.38 34.03
CA GLN A 706 -24.44 -5.03 35.34
C GLN A 706 -24.21 -3.53 35.49
N THR A 707 -23.81 -2.85 34.42
CA THR A 707 -23.49 -1.41 34.47
C THR A 707 -24.70 -0.57 34.09
N LEU A 708 -25.28 -0.85 32.91
CA LEU A 708 -26.43 -0.10 32.39
C LEU A 708 -27.75 -0.55 32.97
N ASP A 709 -27.83 -1.77 33.49
CA ASP A 709 -29.07 -2.38 34.00
C ASP A 709 -30.21 -2.26 32.97
N ALA A 710 -29.87 -2.63 31.73
CA ALA A 710 -30.73 -2.55 30.56
C ALA A 710 -31.22 -3.95 30.15
N SER A 711 -32.42 -4.00 29.57
CA SER A 711 -32.89 -5.16 28.81
C SER A 711 -32.12 -5.26 27.49
N PHE A 712 -32.05 -6.45 26.92
CA PHE A 712 -31.32 -6.73 25.69
C PHE A 712 -32.27 -7.19 24.59
N MET A 713 -32.10 -6.64 23.39
CA MET A 713 -32.80 -7.10 22.19
C MET A 713 -31.83 -7.20 21.01
N ALA A 714 -31.96 -8.27 20.26
CA ALA A 714 -31.11 -8.49 19.10
C ALA A 714 -31.82 -9.30 18.03
N PHE A 715 -31.34 -9.14 16.80
CA PHE A 715 -31.42 -10.19 15.80
C PHE A 715 -30.00 -10.74 15.61
N ASP A 716 -29.82 -12.04 15.79
CA ASP A 716 -28.51 -12.68 15.69
C ASP A 716 -28.61 -14.05 14.99
N LEU A 717 -27.46 -14.54 14.54
CA LEU A 717 -27.33 -15.85 13.92
C LEU A 717 -26.88 -16.88 14.97
N ILE A 718 -27.76 -17.82 15.29
CA ILE A 718 -27.51 -18.84 16.31
C ILE A 718 -27.21 -20.19 15.63
N LEU A 719 -26.20 -20.88 16.13
CA LEU A 719 -25.86 -22.23 15.68
C LEU A 719 -26.92 -23.21 16.17
N SER A 720 -27.47 -24.02 15.26
CA SER A 720 -28.49 -25.01 15.60
C SER A 720 -27.93 -26.09 16.52
N ASP A 721 -28.62 -26.43 17.62
CA ASP A 721 -28.19 -27.48 18.55
C ASP A 721 -28.06 -28.84 17.84
N GLY A 722 -28.92 -29.10 16.85
CA GLY A 722 -28.92 -30.29 16.00
C GLY A 722 -27.86 -30.29 14.90
N ALA A 723 -27.04 -29.23 14.76
CA ALA A 723 -26.00 -29.18 13.75
C ALA A 723 -24.92 -30.24 13.99
N SER A 724 -24.68 -31.08 12.98
CA SER A 724 -23.62 -32.10 12.98
C SER A 724 -22.23 -31.47 13.14
N LEU A 725 -21.25 -32.24 13.61
CA LEU A 725 -19.85 -31.80 13.73
C LEU A 725 -19.29 -31.21 12.42
N ARG A 726 -19.72 -31.75 11.26
CA ARG A 726 -19.36 -31.25 9.94
C ARG A 726 -19.97 -29.88 9.66
N GLN A 727 -21.24 -29.68 9.99
CA GLN A 727 -21.90 -28.37 9.83
C GLN A 727 -21.28 -27.33 10.76
N ARG A 728 -20.99 -27.66 12.01
CA ARG A 728 -20.33 -26.75 12.97
C ARG A 728 -18.94 -26.34 12.49
N PHE A 729 -18.16 -27.29 11.99
CA PHE A 729 -16.85 -27.00 11.38
C PHE A 729 -16.98 -26.07 10.16
N LEU A 730 -17.97 -26.33 9.29
CA LEU A 730 -18.20 -25.50 8.10
C LEU A 730 -18.67 -24.08 8.46
N VAL A 731 -19.55 -23.93 9.45
CA VAL A 731 -19.97 -22.63 9.97
C VAL A 731 -18.77 -21.84 10.51
N ASN A 732 -17.86 -22.48 11.26
CA ASN A 732 -16.65 -21.81 11.75
C ASN A 732 -15.72 -21.37 10.62
N LEU A 733 -15.61 -22.18 9.55
CA LEU A 733 -14.84 -21.82 8.36
C LEU A 733 -15.47 -20.63 7.62
N ILE A 734 -16.80 -20.64 7.47
CA ILE A 734 -17.56 -19.53 6.88
C ILE A 734 -17.38 -18.25 7.71
N GLY A 735 -17.48 -18.35 9.04
CA GLY A 735 -17.24 -17.23 9.96
C GLY A 735 -15.85 -16.61 9.80
N LEU A 736 -14.81 -17.45 9.75
CA LEU A 736 -13.43 -16.97 9.52
C LEU A 736 -13.27 -16.26 8.17
N ALA A 737 -13.93 -16.77 7.11
CA ALA A 737 -13.94 -16.13 5.79
C ALA A 737 -14.70 -14.79 5.77
N MET A 738 -15.70 -14.63 6.64
CA MET A 738 -16.47 -13.39 6.83
C MET A 738 -15.78 -12.40 7.78
N GLY A 739 -14.60 -12.74 8.33
CA GLY A 739 -13.89 -11.91 9.32
C GLY A 739 -14.48 -11.97 10.73
N CYS A 740 -15.35 -12.95 11.01
CA CYS A 740 -15.90 -13.18 12.34
C CYS A 740 -14.89 -13.95 13.22
N PRO A 741 -14.88 -13.70 14.55
CA PRO A 741 -14.08 -14.49 15.49
C PRO A 741 -14.42 -16.00 15.45
N ALA A 742 -13.45 -16.85 15.79
CA ALA A 742 -13.58 -18.32 15.73
C ALA A 742 -14.66 -18.93 16.66
N ALA A 743 -15.22 -18.13 17.58
CA ALA A 743 -16.31 -18.50 18.48
C ALA A 743 -17.53 -17.55 18.37
N ALA A 744 -17.68 -16.88 17.23
CA ALA A 744 -18.76 -15.91 17.01
C ALA A 744 -20.15 -16.56 16.98
N PHE A 745 -20.28 -17.74 16.37
CA PHE A 745 -21.55 -18.47 16.29
C PHE A 745 -21.62 -19.51 17.41
N VAL A 746 -22.60 -19.38 18.29
CA VAL A 746 -22.79 -20.26 19.45
C VAL A 746 -24.18 -20.88 19.43
N THR A 747 -24.34 -21.99 20.16
CA THR A 747 -25.63 -22.66 20.28
C THR A 747 -26.62 -21.84 21.06
N LEU A 748 -27.93 -22.13 20.96
CA LEU A 748 -28.94 -21.47 21.78
C LEU A 748 -28.63 -21.66 23.27
N SER A 749 -28.21 -22.87 23.67
CA SER A 749 -27.81 -23.18 25.04
C SER A 749 -26.63 -22.33 25.52
N ASP A 750 -25.58 -22.20 24.69
CA ASP A 750 -24.41 -21.39 25.01
C ASP A 750 -24.72 -19.89 25.02
N TYR A 751 -25.62 -19.43 24.14
CA TYR A 751 -26.09 -18.05 24.09
C TYR A 751 -26.87 -17.71 25.35
N LYS A 752 -27.84 -18.57 25.71
CA LYS A 752 -28.62 -18.46 26.94
C LYS A 752 -27.69 -18.42 28.15
N LYS A 753 -26.70 -19.32 28.20
CA LYS A 753 -25.69 -19.33 29.25
C LYS A 753 -24.91 -18.01 29.33
N GLN A 754 -24.52 -17.41 28.20
CA GLN A 754 -23.83 -16.12 28.19
C GLN A 754 -24.69 -14.99 28.76
N LEU A 755 -26.00 -15.00 28.52
CA LEU A 755 -26.93 -14.03 29.11
C LEU A 755 -27.16 -14.28 30.60
N LEU A 756 -27.29 -15.55 31.02
CA LEU A 756 -27.38 -15.92 32.43
C LEU A 756 -26.10 -15.51 33.19
N ASP A 757 -24.92 -15.82 32.65
CA ASP A 757 -23.62 -15.44 33.22
C ASP A 757 -23.47 -13.91 33.33
N ALA A 758 -24.11 -13.15 32.44
CA ALA A 758 -24.12 -11.69 32.50
C ALA A 758 -25.07 -11.13 33.58
N GLY A 759 -26.10 -11.89 33.99
CA GLY A 759 -27.03 -11.53 35.05
C GLY A 759 -28.48 -11.28 34.59
N TYR A 760 -28.91 -11.88 33.48
CA TYR A 760 -30.33 -11.95 33.09
C TYR A 760 -31.02 -13.18 33.73
N ASP A 761 -32.32 -13.08 33.97
CA ASP A 761 -33.13 -14.18 34.53
C ASP A 761 -33.48 -15.20 33.43
N GLU A 762 -33.49 -16.48 33.77
CA GLU A 762 -33.81 -17.57 32.85
C GLU A 762 -35.24 -17.45 32.29
N ASP A 763 -36.21 -17.07 33.12
CA ASP A 763 -37.62 -16.95 32.73
C ASP A 763 -37.88 -15.74 31.81
N ASP A 764 -36.95 -14.79 31.78
CA ASP A 764 -37.07 -13.53 31.05
C ASP A 764 -36.20 -13.49 29.78
N ILE A 765 -35.58 -14.62 29.41
CA ILE A 765 -34.85 -14.80 28.16
C ILE A 765 -35.75 -15.53 27.14
N HIS A 766 -36.05 -14.85 26.04
CA HIS A 766 -36.87 -15.36 24.96
C HIS A 766 -36.09 -15.41 23.64
N PHE A 767 -36.25 -16.51 22.90
CA PHE A 767 -35.68 -16.70 21.57
C PHE A 767 -36.82 -17.01 20.60
N LYS A 768 -37.00 -16.17 19.58
CA LYS A 768 -37.96 -16.42 18.49
C LYS A 768 -37.21 -16.70 17.20
N ASP A 769 -37.37 -17.91 16.69
CA ASP A 769 -36.86 -18.29 15.39
C ASP A 769 -37.70 -17.64 14.28
N ILE A 770 -37.05 -16.84 13.43
CA ILE A 770 -37.65 -16.18 12.27
C ILE A 770 -36.94 -16.54 10.97
N THR A 771 -36.19 -17.65 10.97
CA THR A 771 -35.31 -18.08 9.87
C THR A 771 -36.01 -18.05 8.51
N GLU A 772 -37.24 -18.58 8.43
CA GLU A 772 -38.01 -18.68 7.19
C GLU A 772 -38.40 -17.31 6.62
N HIS A 773 -38.64 -16.34 7.51
CA HIS A 773 -39.02 -14.97 7.17
C HIS A 773 -37.83 -14.10 6.74
N VAL A 774 -36.60 -14.53 7.03
CA VAL A 774 -35.38 -13.77 6.76
C VAL A 774 -34.61 -14.32 5.56
N PHE A 775 -34.12 -15.57 5.64
CA PHE A 775 -33.15 -16.07 4.67
C PHE A 775 -33.75 -16.22 3.28
N SER A 776 -34.93 -16.82 3.17
CA SER A 776 -35.56 -17.08 1.87
C SER A 776 -35.79 -15.78 1.10
N GLY A 777 -36.32 -14.76 1.76
CA GLY A 777 -36.56 -13.43 1.22
C GLY A 777 -35.30 -12.71 0.78
N LEU A 778 -34.29 -12.65 1.65
CA LEU A 778 -33.00 -12.01 1.37
C LEU A 778 -32.31 -12.64 0.16
N VAL A 779 -32.29 -13.97 0.09
CA VAL A 779 -31.71 -14.71 -1.03
C VAL A 779 -32.41 -14.38 -2.34
N SER A 780 -33.74 -14.34 -2.34
CA SER A 780 -34.51 -13.99 -3.54
C SER A 780 -34.31 -12.54 -3.97
N TYR A 781 -34.20 -11.60 -3.03
CA TYR A 781 -33.92 -10.21 -3.35
C TYR A 781 -32.52 -10.05 -3.96
N ILE A 782 -31.49 -10.64 -3.37
CA ILE A 782 -30.11 -10.58 -3.90
C ILE A 782 -30.06 -11.19 -5.31
N LYS A 783 -30.74 -12.33 -5.53
CA LYS A 783 -30.83 -12.96 -6.85
C LYS A 783 -31.52 -12.02 -7.84
N SER A 784 -32.69 -11.46 -7.50
CA SER A 784 -33.45 -10.52 -8.35
C SER A 784 -32.68 -9.22 -8.65
N GLN A 785 -32.07 -8.60 -7.65
CA GLN A 785 -31.26 -7.39 -7.83
C GLN A 785 -30.02 -7.66 -8.68
N SER A 786 -29.36 -8.79 -8.48
CA SER A 786 -28.22 -9.12 -9.33
C SER A 786 -28.62 -9.32 -10.80
N GLU A 787 -29.83 -9.79 -11.06
CA GLU A 787 -30.37 -9.89 -12.42
C GLU A 787 -30.69 -8.51 -12.98
N ALA A 788 -31.34 -7.65 -12.19
CA ALA A 788 -31.68 -6.28 -12.57
C ALA A 788 -30.45 -5.39 -12.84
N LEU A 789 -29.36 -5.59 -12.10
CA LEU A 789 -28.10 -4.84 -12.25
C LEU A 789 -27.22 -5.37 -13.39
N ARG A 790 -27.46 -6.60 -13.87
CA ARG A 790 -26.66 -7.26 -14.90
C ARG A 790 -26.53 -6.46 -16.21
N PRO A 791 -27.58 -5.81 -16.75
CA PRO A 791 -27.53 -5.00 -17.96
C PRO A 791 -26.76 -3.68 -17.82
N PHE A 792 -26.38 -3.29 -16.60
CA PHE A 792 -25.65 -2.03 -16.32
C PHE A 792 -24.16 -2.25 -16.07
N GLY A 793 -23.62 -3.43 -16.37
CA GLY A 793 -22.21 -3.74 -16.09
C GLY A 793 -21.89 -3.99 -14.61
N ILE A 794 -22.86 -3.82 -13.70
CA ILE A 794 -22.62 -3.88 -12.25
C ILE A 794 -22.59 -5.33 -11.77
N SER A 795 -21.45 -5.73 -11.21
CA SER A 795 -21.24 -7.05 -10.66
C SER A 795 -21.59 -7.09 -9.17
N ALA A 796 -22.66 -7.80 -8.82
CA ALA A 796 -23.05 -8.08 -7.43
C ALA A 796 -22.44 -9.40 -6.89
N VAL A 797 -21.28 -9.82 -7.40
CA VAL A 797 -20.68 -11.14 -7.10
C VAL A 797 -20.47 -11.37 -5.60
N LYS A 798 -20.03 -10.36 -4.85
CA LYS A 798 -19.88 -10.46 -3.38
C LYS A 798 -21.20 -10.83 -2.69
N PHE A 799 -22.31 -10.22 -3.11
CA PHE A 799 -23.64 -10.49 -2.55
C PHE A 799 -24.20 -11.83 -3.01
N LYS A 800 -23.89 -12.30 -4.23
CA LYS A 800 -24.26 -13.67 -4.66
C LYS A 800 -23.65 -14.75 -3.78
N VAL A 801 -22.40 -14.58 -3.36
CA VAL A 801 -21.75 -15.51 -2.42
C VAL A 801 -22.48 -15.49 -1.08
N ALA A 802 -22.84 -14.30 -0.58
CA ALA A 802 -23.66 -14.19 0.63
C ALA A 802 -25.01 -14.92 0.48
N ALA A 803 -25.71 -14.73 -0.65
CA ALA A 803 -26.96 -15.43 -0.92
C ALA A 803 -26.80 -16.95 -0.93
N MET A 804 -25.71 -17.50 -1.48
CA MET A 804 -25.45 -18.95 -1.43
C MET A 804 -25.25 -19.46 -0.01
N VAL A 805 -24.56 -18.68 0.84
CA VAL A 805 -24.36 -19.03 2.25
C VAL A 805 -25.69 -19.03 3.00
N PHE A 806 -26.54 -18.02 2.80
CA PHE A 806 -27.87 -17.95 3.42
C PHE A 806 -28.84 -19.02 2.89
N ASP A 807 -28.78 -19.36 1.60
CA ASP A 807 -29.51 -20.52 1.02
C ASP A 807 -29.10 -21.80 1.75
N TRP A 808 -27.80 -22.02 1.90
CA TRP A 808 -27.30 -23.21 2.59
C TRP A 808 -27.67 -23.23 4.08
N PHE A 809 -27.64 -22.08 4.77
CA PHE A 809 -28.12 -22.00 6.14
C PHE A 809 -29.60 -22.40 6.25
N ALA A 810 -30.45 -21.92 5.33
CA ALA A 810 -31.86 -22.28 5.27
C ALA A 810 -32.08 -23.76 4.98
N GLU A 811 -31.40 -24.33 3.97
CA GLU A 811 -31.56 -25.74 3.56
C GLU A 811 -31.01 -26.74 4.59
N SER A 812 -29.86 -26.41 5.20
CA SER A 812 -29.16 -27.32 6.11
C SER A 812 -29.62 -27.23 7.56
N ASN A 813 -30.39 -26.18 7.90
CA ASN A 813 -30.78 -25.82 9.26
C ASN A 813 -29.57 -25.73 10.22
N ALA A 814 -28.39 -25.37 9.69
CA ALA A 814 -27.16 -25.24 10.47
C ALA A 814 -27.16 -23.96 11.32
N MET A 815 -27.80 -22.90 10.83
CA MET A 815 -27.91 -21.61 11.48
C MET A 815 -29.38 -21.17 11.52
N ARG A 816 -29.77 -20.47 12.58
CA ARG A 816 -31.10 -19.91 12.77
C ARG A 816 -31.01 -18.40 12.91
N GLY A 817 -31.77 -17.69 12.09
CA GLY A 817 -32.00 -16.25 12.28
C GLY A 817 -32.98 -16.09 13.45
N THR A 818 -32.48 -15.60 14.59
CA THR A 818 -33.22 -15.63 15.84
C THR A 818 -33.32 -14.22 16.42
N ILE A 819 -34.53 -13.81 16.78
CA ILE A 819 -34.72 -12.66 17.65
C ILE A 819 -34.44 -13.11 19.09
N VAL A 820 -33.55 -12.38 19.76
CA VAL A 820 -33.15 -12.64 21.14
C VAL A 820 -33.63 -11.48 22.00
N ILE A 821 -34.42 -11.78 23.02
CA ILE A 821 -34.86 -10.84 24.03
C ILE A 821 -34.39 -11.34 25.39
N ALA A 822 -33.76 -10.48 26.19
CA ALA A 822 -33.49 -10.76 27.60
C ALA A 822 -33.93 -9.56 28.43
N ARG A 823 -34.98 -9.73 29.24
CA ARG A 823 -35.52 -8.62 30.01
C ARG A 823 -34.84 -8.48 31.36
N LYS A 824 -34.78 -7.24 31.83
CA LYS A 824 -34.43 -6.90 33.21
C LYS A 824 -35.72 -6.50 33.93
N ARG A 825 -36.07 -7.20 35.02
CA ARG A 825 -37.27 -6.85 35.81
C ARG A 825 -37.06 -5.52 36.52
N SER A 826 -38.04 -4.63 36.47
CA SER A 826 -38.09 -3.47 37.35
C SER A 826 -38.37 -3.95 38.78
N GLU A 827 -37.75 -3.30 39.77
CA GLU A 827 -37.90 -3.66 41.20
C GLU A 827 -39.37 -3.72 41.66
N THR A 828 -40.28 -3.01 40.98
CA THR A 828 -41.72 -2.99 41.22
C THR A 828 -42.50 -4.27 40.84
N GLN A 829 -41.97 -5.13 39.94
CA GLN A 829 -42.65 -6.39 39.58
C GLN A 829 -42.19 -7.60 40.43
N GLY A 830 -41.02 -7.51 41.06
CA GLY A 830 -40.49 -8.54 41.97
C GLY A 830 -41.37 -8.76 43.20
N GLU A 831 -41.90 -7.69 43.80
CA GLU A 831 -42.77 -7.78 44.98
C GLU A 831 -44.14 -8.44 44.70
N ALA A 832 -44.66 -8.33 43.48
CA ALA A 832 -45.94 -8.94 43.09
C ALA A 832 -45.85 -10.46 42.85
N SER A 833 -44.68 -10.93 42.42
CA SER A 833 -44.37 -12.36 42.24
C SER A 833 -44.07 -13.03 43.59
N ASP A 834 -43.33 -12.34 44.47
CA ASP A 834 -42.98 -12.87 45.80
C ASP A 834 -44.22 -12.94 46.74
N MET A 835 -45.24 -12.10 46.52
CA MET A 835 -46.55 -12.24 47.17
C MET A 835 -47.40 -13.41 46.61
N LYS A 836 -47.25 -13.79 45.34
CA LYS A 836 -47.92 -14.98 44.77
C LYS A 836 -47.23 -16.29 45.17
N GLY A 837 -45.91 -16.27 45.40
CA GLY A 837 -45.16 -17.41 45.92
C GLY A 837 -45.42 -17.72 47.40
N ARG A 838 -45.79 -16.70 48.20
CA ARG A 838 -46.20 -16.87 49.60
C ARG A 838 -47.68 -17.25 49.81
N ALA A 839 -48.47 -17.33 48.74
CA ALA A 839 -49.88 -17.70 48.77
C ALA A 839 -50.16 -19.04 48.05
N LYS A 840 -49.20 -19.99 48.10
CA LYS A 840 -49.40 -21.40 47.73
C LYS A 840 -48.96 -22.33 48.85
#